data_AF-A0A1R4KEG2-F1
#
_entry.id   AF-A0A1R4KEG2-F1
#
_cell.length_a   1.000
_cell.length_b   1.000
_cell.length_c   1.000
_cell.angle_alpha   90.00
_cell.angle_beta   90.00
_cell.angle_gamma   90.00
#
_symmetry.space_group_name_H-M   'P 1'
#
loop_
_entity.id
_entity.type
_entity.pdbx_description
1 polymer ?
#
loop_
_entity_poly.entity_id
_entity_poly.type
_entity_poly.pdbx_seq_one_letter_code
_entity_poly.pdbx_strand_id
1 'polypeptide(L)'
;MNRYKIIVFSFCILLSSFCLAQDSWIRVNQIGYKSGGTKVAVWVAKKDKKLKQFSIRDLVTHKVVYRGKVSRPFGSYGPFVQSYRLDFSDFETPGRYTIETDGTVSGEIRIGDNVYNGAADFTLRYMRQQRTLFNPYLKDSCHTHDGFTMYGQAAGIKDSTRVDVGGGWHDASDYLQYATTSANATYHLLAAYRDFPDAFSDYKQANGLSGSNGIKDVLDEAKWGLDWLVKMHPSEDVMFNQIADDRDHATMRMPGEDPFYGRGFERPVYFIDGKPQQRGKFMNNTTGTSSTAAKFVSAYNLGASLLQEVTPSFSTLLIDKAESAFRYAHKRLGVTQTVSVKSPYIYAEDNWKDDMELAYATMYRRTADPQYKTGGLKYAREEPVTPWMIRDTANHYQYYPFINLGHYELAEQLRGKEREELIGYYKQGIEQVWDRAQENAFYRGVPFIWCSNNLTVSFAMQCLWYQELSGDKHYTELMQANIDWLFGVNPWGTSMVYGLPFDGDTPEDPHSAFTHLNDFPIDGGLVDGPVYTSIFNNLIGIKLNQQDEYANFQSELAVYHDDYGDYSSNEPTMDGTASLIYLLASQEVPAKSKKDQYGAVVRGAVDKKQVCLVFTAHDLTDGRNHIAKTLCEKGVPASFFLTGDFLRDDANKKFIKSIAKRHYLGPHSDKHLLYASWDDRDSTIIGREDFKRDLENNYQMLKRFGITKESAHYYLPSYEWYNQDIVRWSGEIGVQTVNYTPGLRTPADYTYPEMGDRYRSSDELLTGLYKIEENFGLQGNIILIHLGVDSRRQDKFYNKLETLIDNLSAKKYEFVRIDQLLAQ
;
A
#
# COMPACT_ATOMS: atom_id res chain seq x y z
N MET A 1 -31.45 -52.22 56.02
CA MET A 1 -30.83 -51.11 55.28
C MET A 1 -29.95 -51.70 54.17
N ASN A 2 -30.44 -51.61 52.92
CA ASN A 2 -29.84 -52.13 51.66
C ASN A 2 -28.43 -51.52 51.44
N ARG A 3 -27.35 -52.24 51.11
CA ARG A 3 -26.97 -53.12 49.96
C ARG A 3 -27.08 -52.49 48.57
N TYR A 4 -25.92 -52.56 47.87
CA TYR A 4 -25.62 -52.46 46.43
C TYR A 4 -24.99 -51.15 45.92
N LYS A 5 -23.65 -51.17 45.85
CA LYS A 5 -22.84 -50.40 44.88
C LYS A 5 -22.72 -51.24 43.61
N ILE A 6 -23.23 -50.75 42.49
CA ILE A 6 -23.02 -51.30 41.14
C ILE A 6 -22.75 -50.15 40.16
N ILE A 7 -21.51 -50.17 39.64
CA ILE A 7 -21.06 -49.97 38.25
C ILE A 7 -21.56 -48.74 37.47
N VAL A 8 -20.62 -47.87 37.06
CA VAL A 8 -20.44 -47.50 35.65
C VAL A 8 -18.95 -47.49 35.32
N PHE A 9 -18.59 -48.33 34.36
CA PHE A 9 -17.29 -48.48 33.71
C PHE A 9 -17.11 -47.30 32.73
N SER A 10 -16.13 -46.41 32.96
CA SER A 10 -15.74 -45.43 31.93
C SER A 10 -14.54 -45.95 31.16
N PHE A 11 -14.82 -46.30 29.92
CA PHE A 11 -13.87 -46.73 28.90
C PHE A 11 -13.08 -45.51 28.40
N CYS A 12 -11.97 -45.16 29.05
CA CYS A 12 -11.03 -44.15 28.53
C CYS A 12 -10.22 -44.77 27.39
N ILE A 13 -10.70 -44.61 26.16
CA ILE A 13 -9.90 -44.81 24.95
C ILE A 13 -8.82 -43.72 24.96
N LEU A 14 -7.57 -44.13 25.21
CA LEU A 14 -6.38 -43.38 24.86
C LEU A 14 -6.34 -43.21 23.33
N LEU A 15 -6.98 -42.17 22.82
CA LEU A 15 -6.65 -41.59 21.52
C LEU A 15 -5.35 -40.82 21.70
N SER A 16 -4.23 -41.55 21.65
CA SER A 16 -2.94 -40.96 21.33
C SER A 16 -3.03 -40.45 19.89
N SER A 17 -3.47 -39.21 19.73
CA SER A 17 -3.28 -38.45 18.51
C SER A 17 -1.78 -38.32 18.32
N PHE A 18 -1.19 -39.23 17.54
CA PHE A 18 0.09 -38.99 16.90
C PHE A 18 -0.11 -37.75 16.03
N CYS A 19 0.24 -36.58 16.57
CA CYS A 19 0.45 -35.39 15.79
C CYS A 19 1.70 -35.69 14.95
N LEU A 20 1.50 -36.28 13.77
CA LEU A 20 2.57 -36.41 12.80
C LEU A 20 3.01 -34.98 12.47
N ALA A 21 4.27 -34.66 12.75
CA ALA A 21 4.84 -33.38 12.38
C ALA A 21 4.65 -33.16 10.88
N GLN A 22 4.06 -32.02 10.51
CA GLN A 22 3.93 -31.60 9.11
C GLN A 22 5.33 -31.53 8.49
N ASP A 23 5.52 -32.22 7.37
CA ASP A 23 6.82 -32.32 6.68
C ASP A 23 6.81 -31.69 5.28
N SER A 24 5.69 -31.10 4.86
CA SER A 24 5.52 -30.35 3.62
C SER A 24 4.59 -29.16 3.75
N TRP A 25 4.82 -28.12 2.93
CA TRP A 25 4.10 -26.85 2.94
C TRP A 25 3.86 -26.36 1.51
N ILE A 26 2.82 -25.54 1.31
CA ILE A 26 2.59 -24.80 0.06
C ILE A 26 2.66 -23.30 0.39
N ARG A 27 3.66 -22.63 -0.17
CA ARG A 27 3.88 -21.19 -0.04
C ARG A 27 3.10 -20.45 -1.12
N VAL A 28 2.33 -19.46 -0.71
CA VAL A 28 1.41 -18.70 -1.57
C VAL A 28 1.60 -17.21 -1.33
N ASN A 29 1.23 -16.40 -2.31
CA ASN A 29 1.11 -14.96 -2.12
C ASN A 29 -0.14 -14.69 -1.28
N GLN A 30 0.08 -14.19 -0.06
CA GLN A 30 -0.96 -13.98 0.94
C GLN A 30 -1.89 -12.80 0.57
N ILE A 31 -1.44 -11.83 -0.23
CA ILE A 31 -2.33 -10.79 -0.79
C ILE A 31 -3.27 -11.42 -1.82
N GLY A 32 -2.69 -12.17 -2.76
CA GLY A 32 -3.41 -12.87 -3.81
C GLY A 32 -2.83 -12.65 -5.21
N TYR A 33 -3.63 -13.04 -6.21
CA TYR A 33 -3.23 -13.08 -7.61
C TYR A 33 -4.24 -12.36 -8.51
N LYS A 34 -3.75 -11.59 -9.50
CA LYS A 34 -4.61 -10.99 -10.53
C LYS A 34 -5.23 -12.05 -11.42
N SER A 35 -6.50 -11.87 -11.83
CA SER A 35 -7.25 -12.87 -12.61
C SER A 35 -6.52 -13.27 -13.89
N GLY A 36 -6.02 -12.31 -14.67
CA GLY A 36 -5.21 -12.55 -15.88
C GLY A 36 -3.70 -12.55 -15.66
N GLY A 37 -3.22 -12.53 -14.41
CA GLY A 37 -1.79 -12.48 -14.07
C GLY A 37 -1.15 -13.86 -13.98
N THR A 38 0.18 -13.89 -13.86
CA THR A 38 0.91 -15.11 -13.50
C THR A 38 0.59 -15.51 -12.06
N LYS A 39 0.38 -16.81 -11.82
CA LYS A 39 0.00 -17.34 -10.50
C LYS A 39 0.74 -18.63 -10.22
N VAL A 40 1.68 -18.57 -9.29
CA VAL A 40 2.49 -19.73 -8.93
C VAL A 40 2.57 -19.84 -7.41
N ALA A 41 2.31 -21.04 -6.91
CA ALA A 41 2.61 -21.42 -5.54
C ALA A 41 3.83 -22.34 -5.52
N VAL A 42 4.55 -22.37 -4.39
CA VAL A 42 5.73 -23.23 -4.24
C VAL A 42 5.46 -24.27 -3.16
N TRP A 43 5.43 -25.55 -3.56
CA TRP A 43 5.42 -26.65 -2.61
C TRP A 43 6.85 -26.98 -2.19
N VAL A 44 7.05 -27.22 -0.90
CA VAL A 44 8.34 -27.53 -0.29
C VAL A 44 8.20 -28.65 0.74
N ALA A 45 9.25 -29.45 0.94
CA ALA A 45 9.27 -30.50 1.95
C ALA A 45 10.64 -30.77 2.56
N LYS A 46 10.62 -31.24 3.81
CA LYS A 46 11.80 -31.75 4.53
C LYS A 46 12.12 -33.22 4.21
N LYS A 47 11.28 -33.88 3.43
CA LYS A 47 11.51 -35.23 2.91
C LYS A 47 11.34 -35.25 1.40
N ASP A 48 12.12 -36.08 0.72
CA ASP A 48 11.96 -36.26 -0.72
C ASP A 48 10.60 -36.93 -0.99
N LYS A 49 9.82 -36.31 -1.87
CA LYS A 49 8.47 -36.75 -2.24
C LYS A 49 8.21 -36.38 -3.68
N LYS A 50 7.62 -37.30 -4.44
CA LYS A 50 7.26 -37.07 -5.85
C LYS A 50 5.81 -36.64 -5.96
N LEU A 51 5.60 -35.42 -6.44
CA LEU A 51 4.27 -34.93 -6.78
C LEU A 51 3.91 -35.24 -8.23
N LYS A 52 2.61 -35.35 -8.50
CA LYS A 52 2.08 -35.57 -9.87
C LYS A 52 1.12 -34.48 -10.34
N GLN A 53 0.29 -33.99 -9.43
CA GLN A 53 -0.76 -33.01 -9.71
C GLN A 53 -1.10 -32.25 -8.44
N PHE A 54 -1.77 -31.12 -8.61
CA PHE A 54 -2.39 -30.37 -7.52
C PHE A 54 -3.84 -30.02 -7.91
N SER A 55 -4.64 -29.62 -6.94
CA SER A 55 -5.99 -29.13 -7.17
C SER A 55 -6.24 -27.83 -6.42
N ILE A 56 -7.08 -26.97 -6.99
CA ILE A 56 -7.61 -25.80 -6.30
C ILE A 56 -9.03 -26.11 -5.85
N ARG A 57 -9.34 -25.77 -4.60
CA ARG A 57 -10.68 -25.89 -4.04
C ARG A 57 -11.25 -24.53 -3.69
N ASP A 58 -12.51 -24.34 -4.03
CA ASP A 58 -13.29 -23.20 -3.55
C ASP A 58 -13.43 -23.27 -2.04
N LEU A 59 -13.12 -22.16 -1.36
CA LEU A 59 -13.01 -22.10 0.10
C LEU A 59 -14.36 -22.35 0.80
N VAL A 60 -15.48 -22.01 0.15
CA VAL A 60 -16.83 -22.08 0.74
C VAL A 60 -17.48 -23.43 0.47
N THR A 61 -17.42 -23.90 -0.77
CA THR A 61 -18.10 -25.13 -1.21
C THR A 61 -17.22 -26.38 -1.07
N HIS A 62 -15.92 -26.20 -0.85
CA HIS A 62 -14.90 -27.25 -0.80
C HIS A 62 -14.78 -28.10 -2.08
N LYS A 63 -15.42 -27.66 -3.17
CA LYS A 63 -15.38 -28.33 -4.47
C LYS A 63 -14.05 -28.06 -5.14
N VAL A 64 -13.50 -29.09 -5.78
CA VAL A 64 -12.35 -28.91 -6.70
C VAL A 64 -12.83 -28.13 -7.91
N VAL A 65 -12.26 -26.95 -8.13
CA VAL A 65 -12.57 -26.05 -9.24
C VAL A 65 -11.51 -26.05 -10.34
N TYR A 66 -10.29 -26.49 -10.00
CA TYR A 66 -9.19 -26.61 -10.96
C TYR A 66 -8.26 -27.78 -10.61
N ARG A 67 -7.62 -28.36 -11.61
CA ARG A 67 -6.56 -29.38 -11.46
C ARG A 67 -5.40 -29.01 -12.37
N GLY A 68 -4.22 -28.86 -11.77
CA GLY A 68 -3.00 -28.51 -12.49
C GLY A 68 -1.95 -29.62 -12.39
N LYS A 69 -0.98 -29.60 -13.30
CA LYS A 69 0.21 -30.45 -13.25
C LYS A 69 1.28 -29.75 -12.43
N VAL A 70 2.07 -30.52 -11.68
CA VAL A 70 3.26 -29.97 -11.01
C VAL A 70 4.40 -29.79 -12.02
N SER A 71 5.28 -28.83 -11.75
CA SER A 71 6.51 -28.62 -12.53
C SER A 71 7.46 -29.83 -12.45
N ARG A 72 8.62 -29.73 -13.13
CA ARG A 72 9.78 -30.54 -12.78
C ARG A 72 10.15 -30.37 -11.29
N PRO A 73 10.74 -31.37 -10.62
CA PRO A 73 11.35 -31.15 -9.32
C PRO A 73 12.50 -30.15 -9.44
N PHE A 74 12.60 -29.26 -8.46
CA PHE A 74 13.72 -28.33 -8.33
C PHE A 74 14.73 -28.77 -7.26
N GLY A 75 14.42 -29.81 -6.48
CA GLY A 75 15.32 -30.30 -5.45
C GLY A 75 15.37 -29.39 -4.22
N SER A 76 16.52 -29.38 -3.55
CA SER A 76 16.72 -28.69 -2.28
C SER A 76 16.81 -27.18 -2.43
N TYR A 77 16.23 -26.46 -1.47
CA TYR A 77 16.42 -25.01 -1.34
C TYR A 77 16.23 -24.60 0.13
N GLY A 78 17.21 -23.89 0.70
CA GLY A 78 17.22 -23.51 2.11
C GLY A 78 17.05 -24.73 3.04
N PRO A 79 16.00 -24.78 3.90
CA PRO A 79 15.78 -25.87 4.84
C PRO A 79 15.13 -27.12 4.21
N PHE A 80 14.75 -27.05 2.92
CA PHE A 80 13.97 -28.07 2.24
C PHE A 80 14.84 -28.95 1.36
N VAL A 81 14.49 -30.23 1.26
CA VAL A 81 15.20 -31.23 0.43
C VAL A 81 14.54 -31.42 -0.94
N GLN A 82 13.29 -30.99 -1.10
CA GLN A 82 12.54 -31.09 -2.35
C GLN A 82 11.57 -29.91 -2.50
N SER A 83 11.38 -29.45 -3.73
CA SER A 83 10.49 -28.35 -4.05
C SER A 83 9.89 -28.45 -5.47
N TYR A 84 8.69 -27.89 -5.63
CA TYR A 84 7.94 -27.85 -6.89
C TYR A 84 7.22 -26.51 -7.06
N ARG A 85 7.14 -26.03 -8.30
CA ARG A 85 6.26 -24.94 -8.69
C ARG A 85 4.90 -25.49 -9.09
N LEU A 86 3.85 -24.84 -8.60
CA LEU A 86 2.45 -25.14 -8.87
C LEU A 86 1.88 -23.95 -9.64
N ASP A 87 1.99 -23.97 -10.97
CA ASP A 87 1.49 -22.92 -11.84
C ASP A 87 0.01 -23.16 -12.14
N PHE A 88 -0.82 -22.18 -11.79
CA PHE A 88 -2.26 -22.16 -12.05
C PHE A 88 -2.68 -20.86 -12.76
N SER A 89 -1.79 -20.30 -13.56
CA SER A 89 -2.03 -19.05 -14.29
C SER A 89 -3.27 -19.14 -15.20
N ASP A 90 -3.56 -20.31 -15.78
CA ASP A 90 -4.76 -20.58 -16.59
C ASP A 90 -6.08 -20.51 -15.80
N PHE A 91 -6.04 -20.51 -14.47
CA PHE A 91 -7.23 -20.39 -13.62
C PHE A 91 -7.50 -18.93 -13.26
N GLU A 92 -8.42 -18.31 -14.00
CA GLU A 92 -8.70 -16.86 -13.91
C GLU A 92 -9.97 -16.53 -13.11
N THR A 93 -10.72 -17.51 -12.64
CA THR A 93 -12.02 -17.24 -11.99
C THR A 93 -11.83 -16.52 -10.65
N PRO A 94 -12.34 -15.29 -10.47
CA PRO A 94 -12.20 -14.57 -9.22
C PRO A 94 -12.85 -15.32 -8.05
N GLY A 95 -12.25 -15.25 -6.87
CA GLY A 95 -12.76 -15.94 -5.69
C GLY A 95 -11.69 -16.20 -4.63
N ARG A 96 -12.07 -17.00 -3.63
CA ARG A 96 -11.19 -17.44 -2.53
C ARG A 96 -11.04 -18.95 -2.59
N TYR A 97 -9.80 -19.41 -2.50
CA TYR A 97 -9.47 -20.80 -2.73
C TYR A 97 -8.38 -21.33 -1.80
N THR A 98 -8.15 -22.63 -1.84
CA THR A 98 -6.96 -23.31 -1.29
C THR A 98 -6.34 -24.19 -2.36
N ILE A 99 -5.02 -24.38 -2.30
CA ILE A 99 -4.29 -25.32 -3.13
C ILE A 99 -4.01 -26.58 -2.32
N GLU A 100 -4.28 -27.74 -2.91
CA GLU A 100 -4.02 -29.04 -2.29
C GLU A 100 -3.15 -29.91 -3.18
N THR A 101 -2.14 -30.53 -2.58
CA THR A 101 -1.42 -31.65 -3.20
C THR A 101 -0.88 -32.58 -2.12
N ASP A 102 -1.11 -33.88 -2.31
CA ASP A 102 -0.47 -34.94 -1.54
C ASP A 102 -0.55 -34.75 0.00
N GLY A 103 -1.76 -34.46 0.47
CA GLY A 103 -2.07 -34.23 1.89
C GLY A 103 -1.65 -32.87 2.43
N THR A 104 -0.98 -32.03 1.62
CA THR A 104 -0.62 -30.64 1.97
C THR A 104 -1.70 -29.70 1.46
N VAL A 105 -2.10 -28.74 2.29
CA VAL A 105 -3.06 -27.68 1.96
C VAL A 105 -2.36 -26.34 2.19
N SER A 106 -2.53 -25.38 1.27
CA SER A 106 -2.02 -24.02 1.42
C SER A 106 -2.87 -23.19 2.40
N GLY A 107 -2.38 -21.99 2.75
CA GLY A 107 -3.25 -20.91 3.21
C GLY A 107 -4.29 -20.50 2.16
N GLU A 108 -5.18 -19.58 2.53
CA GLU A 108 -6.13 -18.98 1.57
C GLU A 108 -5.36 -18.31 0.43
N ILE A 109 -5.85 -18.49 -0.80
CA ILE A 109 -5.46 -17.66 -1.95
C ILE A 109 -6.65 -16.88 -2.45
N ARG A 110 -6.40 -15.62 -2.84
CA ARG A 110 -7.38 -14.74 -3.47
C ARG A 110 -7.06 -14.59 -4.93
N ILE A 111 -8.07 -14.68 -5.79
CA ILE A 111 -7.94 -14.36 -7.22
C ILE A 111 -8.91 -13.23 -7.55
N GLY A 112 -8.41 -12.18 -8.17
CA GLY A 112 -9.21 -11.02 -8.58
C GLY A 112 -8.33 -9.88 -9.07
N ASP A 113 -8.87 -9.00 -9.91
CA ASP A 113 -8.08 -7.90 -10.48
C ASP A 113 -7.71 -6.83 -9.45
N ASN A 114 -8.46 -6.78 -8.34
CA ASN A 114 -8.35 -5.77 -7.28
C ASN A 114 -7.65 -6.27 -6.00
N VAL A 115 -6.97 -7.43 -6.04
CA VAL A 115 -6.36 -8.02 -4.83
C VAL A 115 -5.29 -7.14 -4.20
N TYR A 116 -4.63 -6.29 -4.99
CA TYR A 116 -3.62 -5.33 -4.51
C TYR A 116 -4.19 -3.95 -4.17
N ASN A 117 -5.48 -3.69 -4.44
CA ASN A 117 -6.03 -2.33 -4.30
C ASN A 117 -5.97 -1.85 -2.84
N GLY A 118 -5.41 -0.66 -2.64
CA GLY A 118 -5.14 -0.03 -1.34
C GLY A 118 -3.82 -0.45 -0.69
N ALA A 119 -3.03 -1.33 -1.31
CA ALA A 119 -1.75 -1.75 -0.77
C ALA A 119 -0.72 -0.61 -0.80
N ALA A 120 -0.69 0.19 -1.89
CA ALA A 120 0.20 1.33 -2.01
C ALA A 120 -0.11 2.42 -0.96
N ASP A 121 -1.40 2.73 -0.79
CA ASP A 121 -1.88 3.66 0.24
C ASP A 121 -1.58 3.18 1.67
N PHE A 122 -1.69 1.86 1.90
CA PHE A 122 -1.33 1.27 3.19
C PHE A 122 0.16 1.47 3.49
N THR A 123 1.05 1.22 2.52
CA THR A 123 2.49 1.40 2.68
C THR A 123 2.92 2.86 2.91
N LEU A 124 2.12 3.86 2.49
CA LEU A 124 2.36 5.27 2.83
C LEU A 124 2.20 5.59 4.33
N ARG A 125 1.61 4.71 5.13
CA ARG A 125 1.49 4.91 6.58
C ARG A 125 2.85 4.92 7.25
N TYR A 126 3.72 3.99 6.87
CA TYR A 126 5.10 3.93 7.37
C TYR A 126 5.86 5.22 7.07
N MET A 127 5.82 5.73 5.83
CA MET A 127 6.47 7.00 5.47
C MET A 127 6.05 8.16 6.39
N ARG A 128 4.76 8.23 6.77
CA ARG A 128 4.26 9.25 7.70
C ARG A 128 4.77 9.07 9.12
N GLN A 129 4.93 7.83 9.57
CA GLN A 129 5.48 7.51 10.89
C GLN A 129 6.94 7.91 11.01
N GLN A 130 7.66 7.98 9.90
CA GLN A 130 9.05 8.40 9.86
C GLN A 130 9.24 9.92 9.84
N ARG A 131 8.17 10.74 9.74
CA ARG A 131 8.32 12.20 9.64
C ARG A 131 8.97 12.81 10.90
N THR A 132 9.86 13.78 10.68
CA THR A 132 10.50 14.59 11.73
C THR A 132 9.89 16.00 11.79
N LEU A 133 10.23 16.84 12.78
CA LEU A 133 9.53 18.11 13.11
C LEU A 133 8.08 17.96 13.52
N PHE A 134 7.22 17.36 12.70
CA PHE A 134 5.87 16.97 13.08
C PHE A 134 5.63 15.54 12.64
N ASN A 135 5.46 14.66 13.62
CA ASN A 135 5.13 13.27 13.43
C ASN A 135 3.60 13.10 13.55
N PRO A 136 2.86 12.88 12.46
CA PRO A 136 1.39 12.80 12.50
C PRO A 136 0.86 11.58 13.24
N TYR A 137 1.67 10.52 13.38
CA TYR A 137 1.29 9.32 14.11
C TYR A 137 1.31 9.58 15.62
N LEU A 138 2.41 10.12 16.12
CA LEU A 138 2.57 10.50 17.54
C LEU A 138 1.79 11.78 17.89
N LYS A 139 1.43 12.59 16.89
CA LYS A 139 0.86 13.94 17.04
C LYS A 139 1.75 14.86 17.88
N ASP A 140 3.06 14.69 17.73
CA ASP A 140 4.09 15.43 18.46
C ASP A 140 5.27 15.78 17.54
N SER A 141 6.21 16.53 18.06
CA SER A 141 7.40 17.02 17.36
C SER A 141 8.67 16.32 17.82
N CYS A 142 9.60 16.12 16.90
CA CYS A 142 10.94 15.60 17.18
C CYS A 142 11.99 16.33 16.35
N HIS A 143 13.22 16.34 16.86
CA HIS A 143 14.39 16.92 16.18
C HIS A 143 14.20 18.36 15.71
N THR A 144 13.49 19.18 16.50
CA THR A 144 13.19 20.58 16.16
C THR A 144 14.42 21.49 16.21
N HIS A 145 15.53 20.98 16.76
CA HIS A 145 16.81 21.67 16.87
C HIS A 145 17.86 21.16 15.88
N ASP A 146 17.51 20.57 14.76
CA ASP A 146 18.50 20.29 13.70
C ASP A 146 18.93 21.56 12.97
N GLY A 147 20.23 21.90 12.88
CA GLY A 147 21.40 21.19 13.37
C GLY A 147 22.66 22.08 13.33
N PHE A 148 23.85 21.49 13.41
CA PHE A 148 25.13 22.22 13.29
C PHE A 148 26.08 21.58 12.28
N THR A 149 26.80 22.40 11.52
CA THR A 149 27.63 21.93 10.39
C THR A 149 28.89 21.16 10.79
N MET A 150 29.26 20.20 9.96
CA MET A 150 30.54 19.49 9.96
C MET A 150 31.08 19.44 8.53
N TYR A 151 32.40 19.59 8.35
CA TYR A 151 33.08 19.58 7.04
C TYR A 151 32.66 20.73 6.10
N GLY A 152 32.16 21.84 6.65
CA GLY A 152 31.64 22.97 5.87
C GLY A 152 32.70 23.91 5.26
N GLN A 153 33.99 23.67 5.55
CA GLN A 153 35.08 24.60 5.23
C GLN A 153 35.20 24.87 3.72
N ALA A 154 34.89 23.89 2.87
CA ALA A 154 34.93 24.04 1.42
C ALA A 154 33.94 25.09 0.88
N ALA A 155 32.87 25.39 1.63
CA ALA A 155 31.90 26.43 1.34
C ALA A 155 32.08 27.68 2.21
N GLY A 156 33.23 27.83 2.89
CA GLY A 156 33.49 28.95 3.81
C GLY A 156 32.66 28.90 5.10
N ILE A 157 32.02 27.77 5.41
CA ILE A 157 31.23 27.59 6.63
C ILE A 157 32.12 26.97 7.70
N LYS A 158 32.24 27.63 8.85
CA LYS A 158 32.95 27.07 10.00
C LYS A 158 32.18 25.85 10.52
N ASP A 159 32.88 24.79 10.89
CA ASP A 159 32.26 23.70 11.65
C ASP A 159 31.56 24.26 12.89
N SER A 160 30.55 23.54 13.35
CA SER A 160 29.75 23.92 14.51
C SER A 160 28.90 25.18 14.29
N THR A 161 28.65 25.60 13.03
CA THR A 161 27.72 26.68 12.69
C THR A 161 26.29 26.16 12.68
N ARG A 162 25.36 26.91 13.30
CA ARG A 162 23.92 26.59 13.30
C ARG A 162 23.36 26.64 11.87
N VAL A 163 22.54 25.66 11.50
CA VAL A 163 21.76 25.60 10.27
C VAL A 163 20.33 25.13 10.57
N ASP A 164 19.36 25.49 9.73
CA ASP A 164 17.99 24.95 9.77
C ASP A 164 17.87 23.88 8.68
N VAL A 165 17.95 22.62 9.09
CA VAL A 165 17.83 21.45 8.20
C VAL A 165 16.79 20.45 8.72
N GLY A 166 15.95 20.84 9.69
CA GLY A 166 14.91 19.97 10.21
C GLY A 166 13.82 19.68 9.17
N GLY A 167 13.24 18.49 9.25
CA GLY A 167 12.18 17.96 8.36
C GLY A 167 12.61 16.62 7.75
N GLY A 168 11.86 16.15 6.76
CA GLY A 168 12.16 14.87 6.09
C GLY A 168 11.74 13.68 6.94
N TRP A 169 12.43 12.56 6.74
CA TRP A 169 12.13 11.29 7.40
C TRP A 169 13.33 10.75 8.18
N HIS A 170 13.07 10.06 9.28
CA HIS A 170 13.97 9.05 9.84
C HIS A 170 14.18 7.94 8.81
N ASP A 171 15.43 7.55 8.63
CA ASP A 171 15.83 6.69 7.50
C ASP A 171 15.39 5.23 7.67
N ALA A 172 15.46 4.75 8.91
CA ALA A 172 14.99 3.44 9.31
C ALA A 172 14.43 3.54 10.73
N SER A 173 14.66 2.56 11.59
CA SER A 173 14.16 2.62 12.97
C SER A 173 15.06 3.38 13.94
N ASP A 174 16.28 3.72 13.50
CA ASP A 174 17.05 4.80 14.10
C ASP A 174 16.53 6.19 13.68
N TYR A 175 17.09 7.24 14.27
CA TYR A 175 16.68 8.62 13.94
C TYR A 175 17.68 9.35 13.06
N LEU A 176 18.52 8.60 12.33
CA LEU A 176 19.41 9.17 11.32
C LEU A 176 18.61 9.62 10.10
N GLN A 177 19.18 10.56 9.35
CA GLN A 177 18.54 11.07 8.14
C GLN A 177 19.59 11.25 7.05
N TYR A 178 19.41 10.59 5.92
CA TYR A 178 20.34 10.64 4.80
C TYR A 178 19.71 11.25 3.57
N ALA A 179 20.46 12.16 2.95
CA ALA A 179 20.04 12.86 1.74
C ALA A 179 19.95 11.90 0.54
N THR A 180 20.83 10.90 0.46
CA THR A 180 20.84 9.91 -0.63
C THR A 180 19.56 9.08 -0.69
N THR A 181 19.13 8.51 0.44
CA THR A 181 17.93 7.67 0.56
C THR A 181 16.65 8.50 0.46
N SER A 182 16.59 9.65 1.13
CA SER A 182 15.42 10.53 1.09
C SER A 182 15.19 11.14 -0.29
N ALA A 183 16.23 11.47 -1.05
CA ALA A 183 16.08 11.95 -2.42
C ALA A 183 15.55 10.83 -3.35
N ASN A 184 16.03 9.60 -3.18
CA ASN A 184 15.53 8.44 -3.90
C ASN A 184 14.06 8.11 -3.53
N ALA A 185 13.73 8.14 -2.24
CA ALA A 185 12.36 7.93 -1.75
C ALA A 185 11.41 9.01 -2.30
N THR A 186 11.82 10.28 -2.25
CA THR A 186 11.07 11.40 -2.83
C THR A 186 10.81 11.16 -4.32
N TYR A 187 11.83 10.73 -5.09
CA TYR A 187 11.66 10.42 -6.50
C TYR A 187 10.64 9.30 -6.74
N HIS A 188 10.71 8.20 -5.99
CA HIS A 188 9.77 7.07 -6.12
C HIS A 188 8.33 7.47 -5.79
N LEU A 189 8.09 8.27 -4.74
CA LEU A 189 6.75 8.77 -4.42
C LEU A 189 6.20 9.68 -5.53
N LEU A 190 7.04 10.57 -6.07
CA LEU A 190 6.67 11.42 -7.20
C LEU A 190 6.38 10.59 -8.46
N ALA A 191 7.19 9.57 -8.76
CA ALA A 191 7.01 8.69 -9.90
C ALA A 191 5.74 7.85 -9.74
N ALA A 192 5.44 7.37 -8.53
CA ALA A 192 4.22 6.62 -8.25
C ALA A 192 2.98 7.48 -8.47
N TYR A 193 3.01 8.75 -8.03
CA TYR A 193 1.92 9.70 -8.32
C TYR A 193 1.79 9.99 -9.82
N ARG A 194 2.90 10.18 -10.55
CA ARG A 194 2.90 10.44 -11.99
C ARG A 194 2.28 9.27 -12.77
N ASP A 195 2.71 8.05 -12.44
CA ASP A 195 2.39 6.86 -13.24
C ASP A 195 1.06 6.22 -12.81
N PHE A 196 0.72 6.30 -11.53
CA PHE A 196 -0.43 5.62 -10.93
C PHE A 196 -1.23 6.53 -9.96
N PRO A 197 -1.69 7.73 -10.38
CA PRO A 197 -2.37 8.68 -9.49
C PRO A 197 -3.67 8.15 -8.87
N ASP A 198 -4.30 7.15 -9.51
CA ASP A 198 -5.55 6.54 -9.07
C ASP A 198 -5.36 5.46 -8.00
N ALA A 199 -4.13 5.02 -7.73
CA ALA A 199 -3.80 4.08 -6.65
C ALA A 199 -3.83 4.74 -5.26
N PHE A 200 -3.87 6.08 -5.21
CA PHE A 200 -3.71 6.84 -3.98
C PHE A 200 -4.97 7.61 -3.59
N SER A 201 -5.24 7.72 -2.30
CA SER A 201 -6.35 8.48 -1.74
C SER A 201 -6.04 9.96 -1.51
N ASP A 202 -7.02 10.70 -1.00
CA ASP A 202 -6.91 12.05 -0.44
C ASP A 202 -7.71 12.02 0.88
N TYR A 203 -7.14 11.35 1.87
CA TYR A 203 -7.71 11.19 3.21
C TYR A 203 -6.79 11.77 4.30
N LYS A 204 -5.64 12.34 3.92
CA LYS A 204 -4.73 13.06 4.81
C LYS A 204 -4.60 14.52 4.40
N GLN A 205 -4.48 15.39 5.38
CA GLN A 205 -4.00 16.76 5.18
C GLN A 205 -2.50 16.73 4.87
N ALA A 206 -1.94 17.82 4.35
CA ALA A 206 -0.51 17.94 4.07
C ALA A 206 0.39 17.64 5.30
N ASN A 207 -0.09 17.90 6.52
CA ASN A 207 0.63 17.58 7.76
C ASN A 207 0.54 16.09 8.16
N GLY A 208 -0.19 15.26 7.42
CA GLY A 208 -0.37 13.82 7.67
C GLY A 208 -1.52 13.46 8.62
N LEU A 209 -2.25 14.44 9.18
CA LEU A 209 -3.45 14.18 9.98
C LEU A 209 -4.64 13.82 9.10
N SER A 210 -5.63 13.13 9.66
CA SER A 210 -6.85 12.73 8.93
C SER A 210 -7.66 13.93 8.39
N GLY A 211 -8.22 13.78 7.20
CA GLY A 211 -9.01 14.78 6.47
C GLY A 211 -8.48 14.96 5.04
N SER A 212 -9.21 15.61 4.11
CA SER A 212 -8.77 15.80 2.71
C SER A 212 -8.34 17.24 2.41
N ASN A 213 -7.32 17.46 1.57
CA ASN A 213 -6.90 18.81 1.14
C ASN A 213 -7.02 19.02 -0.40
N GLY A 214 -7.54 18.04 -1.13
CA GLY A 214 -7.65 18.09 -2.59
C GLY A 214 -6.38 17.65 -3.33
N ILE A 215 -5.36 17.19 -2.61
CA ILE A 215 -4.09 16.66 -3.14
C ILE A 215 -4.04 15.17 -2.80
N LYS A 216 -3.53 14.36 -3.72
CA LYS A 216 -3.34 12.94 -3.41
C LYS A 216 -2.30 12.78 -2.29
N ASP A 217 -2.62 11.91 -1.36
CA ASP A 217 -1.87 11.60 -0.15
C ASP A 217 -0.38 11.30 -0.43
N VAL A 218 -0.08 10.63 -1.55
CA VAL A 218 1.29 10.35 -2.03
C VAL A 218 2.05 11.61 -2.45
N LEU A 219 1.38 12.60 -3.05
CA LEU A 219 2.00 13.83 -3.52
C LEU A 219 2.28 14.77 -2.35
N ASP A 220 1.42 14.79 -1.33
CA ASP A 220 1.72 15.48 -0.07
C ASP A 220 2.94 14.89 0.63
N GLU A 221 3.06 13.55 0.66
CA GLU A 221 4.23 12.87 1.21
C GLU A 221 5.49 13.17 0.38
N ALA A 222 5.40 13.09 -0.95
CA ALA A 222 6.50 13.47 -1.83
C ALA A 222 6.96 14.93 -1.64
N LYS A 223 6.00 15.85 -1.46
CA LYS A 223 6.29 17.27 -1.19
C LYS A 223 6.98 17.44 0.16
N TRP A 224 6.65 16.65 1.18
CA TRP A 224 7.37 16.64 2.46
C TRP A 224 8.86 16.36 2.28
N GLY A 225 9.20 15.38 1.44
CA GLY A 225 10.58 15.10 1.03
C GLY A 225 11.23 16.27 0.30
N LEU A 226 10.55 16.85 -0.69
CA LEU A 226 11.05 18.02 -1.44
C LEU A 226 11.32 19.24 -0.54
N ASP A 227 10.42 19.52 0.40
CA ASP A 227 10.57 20.61 1.37
C ASP A 227 11.86 20.44 2.19
N TRP A 228 12.18 19.20 2.58
CA TRP A 228 13.43 18.90 3.29
C TRP A 228 14.67 18.95 2.39
N LEU A 229 14.61 18.41 1.17
CA LEU A 229 15.73 18.48 0.22
C LEU A 229 16.14 19.93 -0.06
N VAL A 230 15.16 20.85 -0.17
CA VAL A 230 15.42 22.29 -0.34
C VAL A 230 16.24 22.86 0.82
N LYS A 231 16.00 22.41 2.06
CA LYS A 231 16.81 22.79 3.23
C LYS A 231 18.19 22.12 3.25
N MET A 232 18.29 20.91 2.69
CA MET A 232 19.56 20.18 2.55
C MET A 232 20.45 20.73 1.42
N HIS A 233 19.91 21.56 0.52
CA HIS A 233 20.64 22.34 -0.47
C HIS A 233 20.27 23.84 -0.39
N PRO A 234 20.62 24.55 0.70
CA PRO A 234 20.08 25.88 0.98
C PRO A 234 20.58 26.97 0.00
N SER A 235 21.78 26.82 -0.56
CA SER A 235 22.34 27.72 -1.59
C SER A 235 23.16 26.94 -2.62
N GLU A 236 23.48 27.56 -3.76
CA GLU A 236 24.14 26.88 -4.90
C GLU A 236 25.44 26.15 -4.53
N ASP A 237 26.14 26.62 -3.51
CA ASP A 237 27.42 26.06 -3.08
C ASP A 237 27.35 25.26 -1.78
N VAL A 238 26.17 25.08 -1.19
CA VAL A 238 25.97 24.44 0.12
C VAL A 238 25.05 23.23 -0.05
N MET A 239 25.54 22.02 0.21
CA MET A 239 24.74 20.80 0.19
C MET A 239 25.19 19.87 1.32
N PHE A 240 24.21 19.24 1.99
CA PHE A 240 24.44 18.34 3.11
C PHE A 240 24.08 16.90 2.74
N ASN A 241 24.84 15.94 3.27
CA ASN A 241 24.65 14.51 3.00
C ASN A 241 23.79 13.81 4.05
N GLN A 242 23.92 14.23 5.31
CA GLN A 242 23.26 13.55 6.43
C GLN A 242 23.08 14.47 7.63
N ILE A 243 22.09 14.15 8.45
CA ILE A 243 21.91 14.67 9.80
C ILE A 243 22.19 13.52 10.76
N ALA A 244 22.85 13.83 11.88
CA ALA A 244 23.29 12.87 12.90
C ALA A 244 24.33 11.86 12.40
N ASP A 245 24.72 10.95 13.31
CA ASP A 245 25.64 9.84 13.08
C ASP A 245 25.34 8.74 14.12
N ASP A 246 26.03 7.60 14.04
CA ASP A 246 25.85 6.40 14.86
C ASP A 246 25.90 6.61 16.39
N ARG A 247 26.23 7.81 16.88
CA ARG A 247 25.92 8.19 18.27
C ARG A 247 24.41 8.12 18.59
N ASP A 248 23.55 8.20 17.60
CA ASP A 248 22.10 7.98 17.70
C ASP A 248 21.76 6.62 18.32
N HIS A 249 22.58 5.60 18.05
CA HIS A 249 22.39 4.24 18.54
C HIS A 249 22.77 4.06 20.03
N ALA A 250 22.98 5.16 20.77
CA ALA A 250 23.32 5.10 22.19
C ALA A 250 22.22 4.41 23.02
N THR A 251 20.95 4.62 22.67
CA THR A 251 19.79 4.04 23.35
C THR A 251 18.59 3.93 22.40
N MET A 252 17.86 2.81 22.46
CA MET A 252 16.52 2.70 21.88
C MET A 252 15.55 3.61 22.63
N ARG A 253 14.79 4.43 21.92
CA ARG A 253 13.88 5.46 22.48
C ARG A 253 12.84 5.83 21.43
N MET A 254 11.72 6.42 21.82
CA MET A 254 10.77 7.03 20.87
C MET A 254 11.34 8.32 20.25
N PRO A 255 10.86 8.77 19.08
CA PRO A 255 11.32 10.00 18.46
C PRO A 255 11.07 11.20 19.37
N GLY A 256 12.05 12.07 19.50
CA GLY A 256 11.99 13.24 20.37
C GLY A 256 13.19 14.17 20.14
N GLU A 257 13.74 14.71 21.23
CA GLU A 257 14.96 15.53 21.20
C GLU A 257 16.16 14.74 21.75
N ASP A 258 17.30 14.82 21.07
CA ASP A 258 18.43 13.91 21.28
C ASP A 258 19.70 14.60 21.78
N PRO A 259 20.12 14.36 23.05
CA PRO A 259 21.25 15.07 23.65
C PRO A 259 22.63 14.40 23.44
N PHE A 260 22.80 13.55 22.42
CA PHE A 260 24.00 12.70 22.29
C PHE A 260 25.23 13.38 21.69
N TYR A 261 25.09 14.61 21.21
CA TYR A 261 26.09 15.28 20.37
C TYR A 261 26.86 16.39 21.10
N GLY A 262 26.61 16.57 22.40
CA GLY A 262 27.33 17.52 23.25
C GLY A 262 26.94 18.99 23.02
N ARG A 263 25.80 19.25 22.39
CA ARG A 263 25.32 20.60 22.02
C ARG A 263 23.83 20.80 22.30
N GLY A 264 23.38 20.45 23.51
CA GLY A 264 21.94 20.40 23.80
C GLY A 264 21.28 19.38 22.87
N PHE A 265 20.24 19.78 22.16
CA PHE A 265 19.50 18.93 21.22
C PHE A 265 19.91 19.11 19.75
N GLU A 266 20.95 19.92 19.48
CA GLU A 266 21.44 20.07 18.10
C GLU A 266 22.19 18.81 17.65
N ARG A 267 21.89 18.35 16.43
CA ARG A 267 22.57 17.20 15.80
C ARG A 267 23.54 17.66 14.70
N PRO A 268 24.66 16.94 14.48
CA PRO A 268 25.64 17.30 13.46
C PRO A 268 25.05 17.12 12.05
N VAL A 269 25.48 17.95 11.11
CA VAL A 269 25.03 17.95 9.72
C VAL A 269 26.26 17.94 8.83
N TYR A 270 26.44 16.86 8.09
CA TYR A 270 27.68 16.63 7.34
C TYR A 270 27.58 17.15 5.91
N PHE A 271 28.57 17.93 5.51
CA PHE A 271 28.63 18.60 4.22
C PHE A 271 29.11 17.68 3.08
N ILE A 272 28.71 17.96 1.85
CA ILE A 272 29.20 17.26 0.65
C ILE A 272 30.41 17.98 0.06
N ASP A 273 31.61 17.76 0.61
CA ASP A 273 32.84 18.39 0.08
C ASP A 273 33.58 17.50 -0.95
N GLY A 274 33.06 16.30 -1.22
CA GLY A 274 33.62 15.32 -2.14
C GLY A 274 34.96 14.75 -1.70
N LYS A 275 35.28 14.77 -0.39
CA LYS A 275 36.50 14.19 0.19
C LYS A 275 36.15 13.12 1.23
N PRO A 276 37.09 12.19 1.52
CA PRO A 276 36.94 11.26 2.64
C PRO A 276 36.59 11.98 3.95
N GLN A 277 35.57 11.47 4.65
CA GLN A 277 35.11 11.93 5.97
C GLN A 277 35.17 10.78 6.98
N GLN A 278 34.84 11.03 8.25
CA GLN A 278 35.05 10.06 9.33
C GLN A 278 34.25 8.75 9.14
N ARG A 279 34.86 7.62 9.50
CA ARG A 279 34.25 6.29 9.61
C ARG A 279 34.82 5.56 10.83
N GLY A 280 34.27 5.83 12.00
CA GLY A 280 34.79 5.33 13.27
C GLY A 280 36.25 5.75 13.47
N LYS A 281 37.16 4.77 13.44
CA LYS A 281 38.63 4.97 13.53
C LYS A 281 39.31 5.20 12.18
N PHE A 282 38.57 5.15 11.08
CA PHE A 282 39.04 5.27 9.71
C PHE A 282 38.41 6.50 9.02
N MET A 283 38.74 6.67 7.75
CA MET A 283 38.01 7.55 6.83
C MET A 283 37.15 6.70 5.88
N ASN A 284 36.02 7.23 5.45
CA ASN A 284 35.21 6.64 4.39
C ASN A 284 35.88 6.83 3.01
N ASN A 285 35.28 6.25 1.96
CA ASN A 285 35.82 6.25 0.61
C ASN A 285 35.13 7.26 -0.31
N THR A 286 34.63 8.37 0.23
CA THR A 286 34.06 9.46 -0.57
C THR A 286 35.05 9.95 -1.62
N THR A 287 34.61 10.02 -2.88
CA THR A 287 35.44 10.45 -4.02
C THR A 287 34.90 11.69 -4.74
N GLY A 288 33.63 12.05 -4.53
CA GLY A 288 32.99 13.15 -5.23
C GLY A 288 31.64 13.56 -4.65
N THR A 289 30.93 14.40 -5.39
CA THR A 289 29.66 15.03 -5.01
C THR A 289 28.47 14.51 -5.83
N SER A 290 28.71 13.62 -6.80
CA SER A 290 27.75 13.29 -7.84
C SER A 290 26.59 12.43 -7.35
N SER A 291 26.84 11.35 -6.60
CA SER A 291 25.79 10.37 -6.24
C SER A 291 24.61 11.03 -5.53
N THR A 292 24.86 11.83 -4.49
CA THR A 292 23.79 12.53 -3.76
C THR A 292 23.22 13.71 -4.56
N ALA A 293 24.07 14.57 -5.15
CA ALA A 293 23.58 15.78 -5.82
C ALA A 293 22.76 15.48 -7.08
N ALA A 294 23.07 14.40 -7.80
CA ALA A 294 22.32 13.99 -8.97
C ALA A 294 20.92 13.43 -8.61
N LYS A 295 20.77 12.73 -7.48
CA LYS A 295 19.44 12.35 -6.95
C LYS A 295 18.57 13.59 -6.66
N PHE A 296 19.17 14.67 -6.15
CA PHE A 296 18.46 15.95 -5.93
C PHE A 296 17.93 16.53 -7.25
N VAL A 297 18.75 16.53 -8.32
CA VAL A 297 18.33 17.02 -9.65
C VAL A 297 17.05 16.30 -10.10
N SER A 298 17.05 14.98 -10.00
CA SER A 298 15.96 14.14 -10.49
C SER A 298 14.67 14.34 -9.69
N ALA A 299 14.77 14.38 -8.36
CA ALA A 299 13.63 14.67 -7.48
C ALA A 299 13.07 16.08 -7.74
N TYR A 300 13.93 17.09 -7.85
CA TYR A 300 13.53 18.47 -8.11
C TYR A 300 12.87 18.66 -9.48
N ASN A 301 13.44 18.09 -10.55
CA ASN A 301 12.86 18.20 -11.89
C ASN A 301 11.48 17.53 -11.96
N LEU A 302 11.33 16.34 -11.38
CA LEU A 302 10.04 15.66 -11.37
C LEU A 302 9.02 16.39 -10.47
N GLY A 303 9.45 16.83 -9.28
CA GLY A 303 8.64 17.62 -8.36
C GLY A 303 8.15 18.92 -8.97
N ALA A 304 9.03 19.65 -9.67
CA ALA A 304 8.67 20.88 -10.38
C ALA A 304 7.56 20.64 -11.41
N SER A 305 7.64 19.54 -12.17
CA SER A 305 6.62 19.20 -13.16
C SER A 305 5.27 18.86 -12.54
N LEU A 306 5.24 18.12 -11.43
CA LEU A 306 4.00 17.64 -10.82
C LEU A 306 3.33 18.70 -9.93
N LEU A 307 4.11 19.62 -9.37
CA LEU A 307 3.62 20.67 -8.46
C LEU A 307 3.34 21.99 -9.18
N GLN A 308 3.49 22.08 -10.50
CA GLN A 308 3.28 23.34 -11.25
C GLN A 308 1.86 23.90 -11.05
N GLU A 309 0.84 23.05 -11.14
CA GLU A 309 -0.57 23.44 -10.98
C GLU A 309 -1.01 23.57 -9.52
N VAL A 310 -0.27 22.95 -8.59
CA VAL A 310 -0.61 22.92 -7.15
C VAL A 310 0.07 24.06 -6.40
N THR A 311 1.37 24.25 -6.63
CA THR A 311 2.20 25.28 -5.98
C THR A 311 3.20 25.88 -6.99
N PRO A 312 2.77 26.80 -7.88
CA PRO A 312 3.61 27.32 -8.96
C PRO A 312 4.94 27.94 -8.50
N SER A 313 4.93 28.71 -7.40
CA SER A 313 6.14 29.35 -6.86
C SER A 313 7.16 28.33 -6.36
N PHE A 314 6.70 27.25 -5.74
CA PHE A 314 7.57 26.17 -5.31
C PHE A 314 8.12 25.40 -6.52
N SER A 315 7.31 25.15 -7.55
CA SER A 315 7.78 24.57 -8.81
C SER A 315 8.91 25.38 -9.45
N THR A 316 8.80 26.72 -9.50
CA THR A 316 9.90 27.59 -9.96
C THR A 316 11.16 27.45 -9.10
N LEU A 317 11.02 27.43 -7.77
CA LEU A 317 12.15 27.20 -6.87
C LEU A 317 12.83 25.84 -7.14
N LEU A 318 12.06 24.78 -7.35
CA LEU A 318 12.58 23.45 -7.65
C LEU A 318 13.36 23.42 -8.99
N ILE A 319 12.93 24.17 -9.99
CA ILE A 319 13.66 24.32 -11.27
C ILE A 319 15.05 24.92 -11.03
N ASP A 320 15.15 26.00 -10.26
CA ASP A 320 16.41 26.66 -9.92
C ASP A 320 17.31 25.74 -9.06
N LYS A 321 16.69 25.01 -8.12
CA LYS A 321 17.38 24.01 -7.28
C LYS A 321 17.89 22.82 -8.08
N ALA A 322 17.17 22.37 -9.11
CA ALA A 322 17.65 21.32 -10.01
C ALA A 322 18.88 21.77 -10.79
N GLU A 323 18.91 23.00 -11.30
CA GLU A 323 20.06 23.53 -12.05
C GLU A 323 21.30 23.70 -11.17
N SER A 324 21.13 24.23 -9.96
CA SER A 324 22.22 24.40 -9.00
C SER A 324 22.73 23.05 -8.48
N ALA A 325 21.84 22.10 -8.18
CA ALA A 325 22.23 20.72 -7.84
C ALA A 325 22.98 20.03 -8.99
N PHE A 326 22.57 20.26 -10.24
CA PHE A 326 23.25 19.69 -11.41
C PHE A 326 24.68 20.24 -11.55
N ARG A 327 24.88 21.54 -11.33
CA ARG A 327 26.23 22.13 -11.24
C ARG A 327 27.02 21.55 -10.06
N TYR A 328 26.37 21.36 -8.92
CA TYR A 328 26.97 20.78 -7.72
C TYR A 328 27.47 19.35 -7.94
N ALA A 329 26.69 18.52 -8.63
CA ALA A 329 27.04 17.14 -8.98
C ALA A 329 28.32 17.05 -9.85
N HIS A 330 28.63 18.12 -10.58
CA HIS A 330 29.81 18.21 -11.44
C HIS A 330 31.03 18.86 -10.78
N LYS A 331 30.93 19.37 -9.54
CA LYS A 331 32.08 19.94 -8.82
C LYS A 331 33.22 18.93 -8.67
N ARG A 332 32.86 17.68 -8.34
CA ARG A 332 33.81 16.57 -8.29
C ARG A 332 33.08 15.27 -8.57
N LEU A 333 33.40 14.64 -9.70
CA LEU A 333 32.78 13.40 -10.10
C LEU A 333 33.13 12.25 -9.13
N GLY A 334 32.11 11.53 -8.63
CA GLY A 334 32.30 10.43 -7.69
C GLY A 334 31.17 10.31 -6.66
N VAL A 335 31.36 9.39 -5.70
CA VAL A 335 30.38 9.07 -4.65
C VAL A 335 30.58 9.89 -3.38
N THR A 336 29.49 10.11 -2.65
CA THR A 336 29.50 10.61 -1.27
C THR A 336 29.02 9.54 -0.31
N GLN A 337 29.92 9.01 0.53
CA GLN A 337 29.56 8.06 1.59
C GLN A 337 29.16 8.78 2.87
N THR A 338 28.34 8.12 3.68
CA THR A 338 27.93 8.64 4.99
C THR A 338 29.07 8.58 6.01
N VAL A 339 28.87 9.26 7.12
CA VAL A 339 29.82 9.42 8.22
C VAL A 339 29.36 8.67 9.46
N SER A 340 30.31 8.04 10.13
CA SER A 340 30.16 7.47 11.47
C SER A 340 31.34 7.85 12.36
N VAL A 341 31.09 7.96 13.67
CA VAL A 341 32.02 8.39 14.72
C VAL A 341 32.46 7.23 15.62
N LYS A 342 31.57 6.31 16.03
CA LYS A 342 31.93 5.21 16.95
C LYS A 342 32.08 3.86 16.23
N SER A 343 31.17 3.53 15.33
CA SER A 343 31.08 2.25 14.63
C SER A 343 31.75 2.32 13.25
N PRO A 344 32.06 1.17 12.61
CA PRO A 344 32.55 1.14 11.24
C PRO A 344 31.43 1.09 10.19
N TYR A 345 30.16 1.07 10.59
CA TYR A 345 29.02 0.95 9.68
C TYR A 345 28.65 2.32 9.09
N ILE A 346 28.41 2.34 7.79
CA ILE A 346 28.03 3.49 6.97
C ILE A 346 27.27 2.98 5.75
N TYR A 347 26.51 3.85 5.09
CA TYR A 347 26.15 3.69 3.68
C TYR A 347 27.38 3.91 2.82
N ALA A 348 27.91 2.79 2.31
CA ALA A 348 29.17 2.69 1.60
C ALA A 348 28.97 2.77 0.08
N GLU A 349 28.07 3.64 -0.38
CA GLU A 349 27.77 3.87 -1.80
C GLU A 349 29.06 4.00 -2.62
N ASP A 350 29.11 3.25 -3.74
CA ASP A 350 30.24 3.13 -4.66
C ASP A 350 29.80 3.32 -6.12
N ASN A 351 28.49 3.47 -6.34
CA ASN A 351 27.89 3.80 -7.63
C ASN A 351 27.38 5.25 -7.66
N TRP A 352 27.43 5.86 -8.84
CA TRP A 352 26.93 7.22 -9.09
C TRP A 352 26.54 7.44 -10.56
N LYS A 353 26.65 6.39 -11.38
CA LYS A 353 26.50 6.48 -12.83
C LYS A 353 25.02 6.51 -13.20
N ASP A 354 24.26 5.55 -12.69
CA ASP A 354 22.81 5.60 -12.52
C ASP A 354 22.27 6.96 -12.08
N ASP A 355 22.80 7.56 -11.01
CA ASP A 355 22.28 8.82 -10.49
C ASP A 355 22.46 9.96 -11.50
N MET A 356 23.66 10.03 -12.10
CA MET A 356 23.94 11.01 -13.13
C MET A 356 23.09 10.76 -14.36
N GLU A 357 22.92 9.51 -14.79
CA GLU A 357 22.05 9.17 -15.90
C GLU A 357 20.63 9.70 -15.67
N LEU A 358 20.05 9.45 -14.50
CA LEU A 358 18.72 9.94 -14.14
C LEU A 358 18.67 11.47 -14.12
N ALA A 359 19.68 12.13 -13.55
CA ALA A 359 19.77 13.59 -13.54
C ALA A 359 19.80 14.16 -14.97
N TYR A 360 20.58 13.56 -15.85
CA TYR A 360 20.64 13.93 -17.26
C TYR A 360 19.34 13.63 -18.00
N ALA A 361 18.69 12.49 -17.74
CA ALA A 361 17.41 12.12 -18.33
C ALA A 361 16.29 13.10 -17.94
N THR A 362 16.24 13.53 -16.68
CA THR A 362 15.25 14.51 -16.20
C THR A 362 15.54 15.93 -16.71
N MET A 363 16.83 16.32 -16.80
CA MET A 363 17.21 17.59 -17.44
C MET A 363 16.83 17.60 -18.93
N TYR A 364 17.05 16.49 -19.64
CA TYR A 364 16.63 16.34 -21.05
C TYR A 364 15.11 16.46 -21.19
N ARG A 365 14.34 15.77 -20.34
CA ARG A 365 12.86 15.84 -20.35
C ARG A 365 12.35 17.27 -20.20
N ARG A 366 12.96 18.04 -19.31
CA ARG A 366 12.55 19.42 -19.00
C ARG A 366 12.95 20.43 -20.10
N THR A 367 14.12 20.26 -20.69
CA THR A 367 14.74 21.29 -21.56
C THR A 367 14.76 20.95 -23.04
N ALA A 368 14.61 19.67 -23.39
CA ALA A 368 14.83 19.09 -24.71
C ALA A 368 16.22 19.39 -25.33
N ASP A 369 17.21 19.81 -24.53
CA ASP A 369 18.56 20.12 -25.02
C ASP A 369 19.35 18.82 -25.31
N PRO A 370 19.83 18.61 -26.55
CA PRO A 370 20.58 17.40 -26.93
C PRO A 370 21.84 17.12 -26.12
N GLN A 371 22.43 18.13 -25.45
CA GLN A 371 23.58 17.91 -24.58
C GLN A 371 23.21 16.99 -23.42
N TYR A 372 21.99 17.10 -22.88
CA TYR A 372 21.58 16.28 -21.74
C TYR A 372 21.29 14.84 -22.16
N LYS A 373 20.68 14.64 -23.34
CA LYS A 373 20.57 13.31 -23.95
C LYS A 373 21.93 12.65 -24.09
N THR A 374 22.92 13.38 -24.61
CA THR A 374 24.28 12.86 -24.84
C THR A 374 24.94 12.46 -23.52
N GLY A 375 24.78 13.26 -22.47
CA GLY A 375 25.25 12.95 -21.13
C GLY A 375 24.56 11.73 -20.52
N GLY A 376 23.23 11.62 -20.65
CA GLY A 376 22.47 10.46 -20.18
C GLY A 376 22.96 9.16 -20.84
N LEU A 377 23.06 9.13 -22.16
CA LEU A 377 23.58 7.96 -22.90
C LEU A 377 25.04 7.61 -22.54
N LYS A 378 25.86 8.61 -22.19
CA LYS A 378 27.22 8.36 -21.70
C LYS A 378 27.19 7.59 -20.38
N TYR A 379 26.43 8.06 -19.39
CA TYR A 379 26.37 7.41 -18.08
C TYR A 379 25.67 6.04 -18.14
N ALA A 380 24.65 5.88 -18.99
CA ALA A 380 24.03 4.60 -19.27
C ALA A 380 25.03 3.53 -19.73
N ARG A 381 25.96 3.91 -20.61
CA ARG A 381 27.03 3.02 -21.11
C ARG A 381 28.11 2.72 -20.07
N GLU A 382 28.22 3.54 -19.03
CA GLU A 382 29.16 3.33 -17.92
C GLU A 382 28.58 2.37 -16.85
N GLU A 383 27.25 2.20 -16.80
CA GLU A 383 26.57 1.18 -16.00
C GLU A 383 25.50 0.39 -16.80
N PRO A 384 25.92 -0.50 -17.72
CA PRO A 384 25.00 -1.38 -18.44
C PRO A 384 24.21 -2.34 -17.55
N VAL A 385 24.76 -2.71 -16.39
CA VAL A 385 24.15 -3.64 -15.45
C VAL A 385 24.40 -3.12 -14.04
N THR A 386 23.34 -2.99 -13.24
CA THR A 386 23.47 -2.57 -11.86
C THR A 386 24.37 -3.54 -11.08
N PRO A 387 25.44 -3.07 -10.41
CA PRO A 387 26.56 -3.95 -10.05
C PRO A 387 26.23 -5.13 -9.13
N TRP A 388 25.22 -5.01 -8.26
CA TRP A 388 24.80 -6.12 -7.39
C TRP A 388 24.26 -7.31 -8.19
N MET A 389 23.75 -7.11 -9.40
CA MET A 389 23.18 -8.19 -10.22
C MET A 389 24.24 -9.18 -10.72
N ILE A 390 25.52 -8.80 -10.71
CA ILE A 390 26.65 -9.65 -11.14
C ILE A 390 27.59 -10.01 -9.98
N ARG A 391 27.18 -9.74 -8.74
CA ARG A 391 27.96 -10.01 -7.53
C ARG A 391 27.09 -10.71 -6.49
N ASP A 392 27.71 -11.46 -5.60
CA ASP A 392 27.07 -12.18 -4.49
C ASP A 392 27.37 -11.56 -3.12
N THR A 393 28.16 -10.48 -3.09
CA THR A 393 28.61 -9.78 -1.90
C THR A 393 28.60 -8.28 -2.13
N ALA A 394 28.31 -7.52 -1.07
CA ALA A 394 28.38 -6.06 -1.07
C ALA A 394 28.57 -5.53 0.36
N ASN A 395 29.16 -4.34 0.48
CA ASN A 395 29.02 -3.56 1.71
C ASN A 395 27.60 -2.97 1.81
N HIS A 396 27.22 -2.55 3.01
CA HIS A 396 25.93 -1.91 3.27
C HIS A 396 25.72 -0.69 2.33
N TYR A 397 24.62 -0.68 1.57
CA TYR A 397 24.28 0.34 0.55
C TYR A 397 25.34 0.56 -0.56
N GLN A 398 26.25 -0.39 -0.82
CA GLN A 398 27.32 -0.17 -1.80
C GLN A 398 26.85 0.15 -3.22
N TYR A 399 25.74 -0.47 -3.64
CA TYR A 399 25.19 -0.34 -5.00
C TYR A 399 23.82 0.35 -5.00
N TYR A 400 23.60 1.23 -4.03
CA TYR A 400 22.41 2.07 -3.97
C TYR A 400 22.28 2.97 -5.23
N PRO A 401 21.08 3.22 -5.78
CA PRO A 401 19.71 2.91 -5.31
C PRO A 401 19.18 1.53 -5.75
N PHE A 402 20.06 0.57 -6.00
CA PHE A 402 19.74 -0.82 -6.35
C PHE A 402 19.00 -1.05 -7.67
N ILE A 403 18.67 0.01 -8.39
CA ILE A 403 18.15 0.00 -9.76
C ILE A 403 18.63 1.27 -10.47
N ASN A 404 19.08 1.14 -11.72
CA ASN A 404 19.35 2.31 -12.54
C ASN A 404 18.05 2.83 -13.17
N LEU A 405 17.42 3.79 -12.47
CA LEU A 405 16.20 4.50 -12.90
C LEU A 405 16.39 5.28 -14.22
N GLY A 406 17.63 5.69 -14.52
CA GLY A 406 17.99 6.48 -15.70
C GLY A 406 17.68 5.76 -17.01
N HIS A 407 17.91 4.44 -17.05
CA HIS A 407 17.65 3.62 -18.24
C HIS A 407 16.18 3.75 -18.67
N TYR A 408 15.24 3.62 -17.74
CA TYR A 408 13.80 3.73 -18.03
C TYR A 408 13.43 5.15 -18.48
N GLU A 409 13.80 6.15 -17.68
CA GLU A 409 13.42 7.54 -17.92
C GLU A 409 13.97 8.09 -19.23
N LEU A 410 15.18 7.69 -19.62
CA LEU A 410 15.78 8.08 -20.88
C LEU A 410 15.19 7.29 -22.05
N ALA A 411 14.95 5.98 -21.90
CA ALA A 411 14.36 5.16 -22.95
C ALA A 411 12.96 5.63 -23.37
N GLU A 412 12.14 6.11 -22.43
CA GLU A 412 10.81 6.69 -22.70
C GLU A 412 10.87 7.91 -23.64
N GLN A 413 11.97 8.66 -23.57
CA GLN A 413 12.18 9.89 -24.35
C GLN A 413 12.86 9.63 -25.71
N LEU A 414 13.44 8.45 -25.91
CA LEU A 414 14.21 8.10 -27.10
C LEU A 414 13.45 7.16 -28.04
N ARG A 415 13.96 6.96 -29.26
CA ARG A 415 13.41 6.06 -30.28
C ARG A 415 14.54 5.36 -31.03
N GLY A 416 14.25 4.22 -31.67
CA GLY A 416 15.22 3.47 -32.46
C GLY A 416 16.37 2.89 -31.62
N LYS A 417 17.58 2.84 -32.20
CA LYS A 417 18.73 2.10 -31.64
C LYS A 417 19.13 2.52 -30.22
N GLU A 418 19.07 3.82 -29.91
CA GLU A 418 19.44 4.30 -28.56
C GLU A 418 18.43 3.85 -27.50
N ARG A 419 17.13 3.78 -27.87
CA ARG A 419 16.10 3.21 -26.98
C ARG A 419 16.31 1.70 -26.80
N GLU A 420 16.58 0.99 -27.89
CA GLU A 420 16.85 -0.45 -27.87
C GLU A 420 18.10 -0.80 -27.05
N GLU A 421 19.13 0.06 -27.09
CA GLU A 421 20.35 -0.07 -26.29
C GLU A 421 20.03 -0.06 -24.79
N LEU A 422 19.28 0.94 -24.31
CA LEU A 422 18.88 1.08 -22.90
C LEU A 422 17.98 -0.08 -22.44
N ILE A 423 17.02 -0.49 -23.27
CA ILE A 423 16.20 -1.69 -23.00
C ILE A 423 17.07 -2.94 -22.87
N GLY A 424 18.11 -3.04 -23.71
CA GLY A 424 19.09 -4.11 -23.67
C GLY A 424 19.89 -4.16 -22.37
N TYR A 425 20.13 -3.04 -21.70
CA TYR A 425 20.79 -2.98 -20.40
C TYR A 425 19.94 -3.58 -19.28
N TYR A 426 18.65 -3.25 -19.22
CA TYR A 426 17.74 -3.94 -18.31
C TYR A 426 17.67 -5.43 -18.58
N LYS A 427 17.59 -5.85 -19.85
CA LYS A 427 17.60 -7.26 -20.21
C LYS A 427 18.84 -7.97 -19.69
N GLN A 428 20.02 -7.40 -19.90
CA GLN A 428 21.28 -7.97 -19.43
C GLN A 428 21.28 -8.18 -17.91
N GLY A 429 20.84 -7.19 -17.14
CA GLY A 429 20.72 -7.35 -15.68
C GLY A 429 19.72 -8.44 -15.27
N ILE A 430 18.57 -8.51 -15.95
CA ILE A 430 17.55 -9.54 -15.71
C ILE A 430 18.11 -10.94 -16.00
N GLU A 431 18.86 -11.12 -17.09
CA GLU A 431 19.49 -12.38 -17.44
C GLU A 431 20.49 -12.84 -16.36
N GLN A 432 21.27 -11.92 -15.77
CA GLN A 432 22.21 -12.26 -14.68
C GLN A 432 21.50 -12.82 -13.45
N VAL A 433 20.36 -12.23 -13.09
CA VAL A 433 19.54 -12.72 -11.96
C VAL A 433 18.84 -14.03 -12.34
N TRP A 434 18.33 -14.13 -13.57
CA TRP A 434 17.67 -15.33 -14.08
C TRP A 434 18.59 -16.54 -14.09
N ASP A 435 19.85 -16.37 -14.48
CA ASP A 435 20.86 -17.43 -14.51
C ASP A 435 21.03 -18.13 -13.15
N ARG A 436 20.84 -17.39 -12.05
CA ARG A 436 20.86 -17.93 -10.68
C ARG A 436 19.49 -18.43 -10.22
N ALA A 437 18.42 -17.77 -10.65
CA ALA A 437 17.05 -18.04 -10.21
C ALA A 437 16.47 -19.34 -10.79
N GLN A 438 16.73 -19.64 -12.06
CA GLN A 438 16.02 -20.67 -12.84
C GLN A 438 16.19 -22.11 -12.31
N GLU A 439 17.17 -22.31 -11.41
CA GLU A 439 17.47 -23.62 -10.82
C GLU A 439 16.77 -23.89 -9.48
N ASN A 440 16.07 -22.91 -8.90
CA ASN A 440 15.33 -23.12 -7.66
C ASN A 440 13.83 -22.80 -7.79
N ALA A 441 12.99 -23.49 -6.99
CA ALA A 441 11.54 -23.37 -7.12
C ALA A 441 10.98 -21.99 -6.79
N PHE A 442 11.72 -21.14 -6.06
CA PHE A 442 11.30 -19.78 -5.73
C PHE A 442 11.67 -18.76 -6.80
N TYR A 443 12.45 -19.16 -7.83
CA TYR A 443 13.10 -18.23 -8.76
C TYR A 443 13.87 -17.12 -8.05
N ARG A 444 14.53 -17.47 -6.94
CA ARG A 444 15.33 -16.55 -6.17
C ARG A 444 16.73 -16.44 -6.76
N GLY A 445 17.05 -15.30 -7.38
CA GLY A 445 18.39 -14.96 -7.89
C GLY A 445 19.02 -13.72 -7.26
N VAL A 446 18.24 -12.98 -6.47
CA VAL A 446 18.70 -11.82 -5.69
C VAL A 446 19.47 -12.32 -4.46
N PRO A 447 20.69 -11.82 -4.19
CA PRO A 447 21.52 -12.29 -3.08
C PRO A 447 20.95 -11.93 -1.71
N PHE A 448 21.28 -12.73 -0.69
CA PHE A 448 20.87 -12.49 0.70
C PHE A 448 21.87 -11.59 1.43
N ILE A 449 22.14 -10.41 0.88
CA ILE A 449 22.90 -9.37 1.58
C ILE A 449 21.94 -8.46 2.36
N TRP A 450 22.46 -7.63 3.27
CA TRP A 450 21.64 -6.66 4.01
C TRP A 450 20.82 -5.80 3.03
N CYS A 451 19.53 -5.62 3.32
CA CYS A 451 18.51 -5.00 2.47
C CYS A 451 18.09 -5.87 1.26
N SER A 452 18.13 -7.20 1.39
CA SER A 452 17.80 -8.11 0.28
C SER A 452 16.37 -7.94 -0.26
N ASN A 453 15.43 -7.47 0.56
CA ASN A 453 14.08 -7.13 0.10
C ASN A 453 14.06 -5.82 -0.71
N ASN A 454 14.87 -4.81 -0.37
CA ASN A 454 15.01 -3.60 -1.18
C ASN A 454 15.51 -3.95 -2.59
N LEU A 455 16.52 -4.84 -2.68
CA LEU A 455 16.97 -5.40 -3.97
C LEU A 455 15.87 -6.15 -4.71
N THR A 456 14.99 -6.84 -3.98
CA THR A 456 13.87 -7.62 -4.54
C THR A 456 12.83 -6.69 -5.18
N VAL A 457 12.48 -5.61 -4.49
CA VAL A 457 11.58 -4.57 -5.00
C VAL A 457 12.19 -3.92 -6.25
N SER A 458 13.45 -3.47 -6.18
CA SER A 458 14.18 -2.89 -7.30
C SER A 458 14.23 -3.84 -8.50
N PHE A 459 14.48 -5.13 -8.28
CA PHE A 459 14.52 -6.10 -9.36
C PHE A 459 13.15 -6.35 -10.01
N ALA A 460 12.08 -6.44 -9.21
CA ALA A 460 10.73 -6.56 -9.74
C ALA A 460 10.34 -5.34 -10.58
N MET A 461 10.69 -4.13 -10.14
CA MET A 461 10.51 -2.89 -10.91
C MET A 461 11.30 -2.89 -12.21
N GLN A 462 12.55 -3.36 -12.22
CA GLN A 462 13.33 -3.48 -13.46
C GLN A 462 12.67 -4.44 -14.46
N CYS A 463 12.17 -5.59 -13.99
CA CYS A 463 11.44 -6.51 -14.85
C CYS A 463 10.15 -5.89 -15.42
N LEU A 464 9.40 -5.16 -14.59
CA LEU A 464 8.18 -4.45 -14.99
C LEU A 464 8.48 -3.45 -16.10
N TRP A 465 9.44 -2.56 -15.88
CA TRP A 465 9.82 -1.53 -16.86
C TRP A 465 10.44 -2.11 -18.13
N TYR A 466 11.21 -3.19 -18.03
CA TYR A 466 11.65 -3.92 -19.22
C TYR A 466 10.46 -4.40 -20.05
N GLN A 467 9.48 -5.03 -19.42
CA GLN A 467 8.28 -5.52 -20.09
C GLN A 467 7.46 -4.37 -20.70
N GLU A 468 7.30 -3.25 -19.99
CA GLU A 468 6.59 -2.06 -20.50
C GLU A 468 7.28 -1.44 -21.71
N LEU A 469 8.61 -1.27 -21.63
CA LEU A 469 9.38 -0.66 -22.72
C LEU A 469 9.48 -1.57 -23.95
N SER A 470 9.66 -2.87 -23.76
CA SER A 470 9.94 -3.82 -24.85
C SER A 470 8.70 -4.54 -25.38
N GLY A 471 7.66 -4.70 -24.55
CA GLY A 471 6.55 -5.62 -24.79
C GLY A 471 6.90 -7.10 -24.57
N ASP A 472 8.14 -7.42 -24.19
CA ASP A 472 8.61 -8.78 -23.97
C ASP A 472 8.17 -9.29 -22.59
N LYS A 473 7.35 -10.36 -22.61
CA LYS A 473 6.80 -11.03 -21.44
C LYS A 473 7.61 -12.24 -20.97
N HIS A 474 8.79 -12.48 -21.53
CA HIS A 474 9.61 -13.64 -21.21
C HIS A 474 9.93 -13.76 -19.71
N TYR A 475 10.07 -12.62 -19.02
CA TYR A 475 10.41 -12.57 -17.60
C TYR A 475 9.21 -12.28 -16.67
N THR A 476 7.96 -12.34 -17.16
CA THR A 476 6.78 -12.06 -16.33
C THR A 476 6.68 -12.99 -15.12
N GLU A 477 6.99 -14.28 -15.28
CA GLU A 477 6.97 -15.23 -14.14
C GLU A 477 8.10 -14.94 -13.13
N LEU A 478 9.27 -14.52 -13.59
CA LEU A 478 10.38 -14.11 -12.72
C LEU A 478 10.04 -12.83 -11.95
N MET A 479 9.45 -11.84 -12.63
CA MET A 479 8.93 -10.62 -11.99
C MET A 479 7.91 -10.97 -10.89
N GLN A 480 6.90 -11.78 -11.24
CA GLN A 480 5.86 -12.17 -10.30
C GLN A 480 6.42 -12.97 -9.13
N ALA A 481 7.41 -13.84 -9.34
CA ALA A 481 8.05 -14.58 -8.25
C ALA A 481 8.77 -13.67 -7.24
N ASN A 482 9.29 -12.52 -7.67
CA ASN A 482 9.91 -11.54 -6.76
C ASN A 482 8.85 -10.71 -6.02
N ILE A 483 7.69 -10.42 -6.63
CA ILE A 483 6.54 -9.84 -5.91
C ILE A 483 6.01 -10.84 -4.89
N ASP A 484 5.80 -12.08 -5.31
CA ASP A 484 5.28 -13.16 -4.48
C ASP A 484 6.20 -13.48 -3.29
N TRP A 485 7.52 -13.35 -3.46
CA TRP A 485 8.51 -13.47 -2.39
C TRP A 485 8.24 -12.51 -1.23
N LEU A 486 7.88 -11.26 -1.54
CA LEU A 486 7.58 -10.23 -0.54
C LEU A 486 6.30 -10.52 0.25
N PHE A 487 5.43 -11.42 -0.23
CA PHE A 487 4.11 -11.67 0.34
C PHE A 487 3.86 -13.14 0.68
N GLY A 488 4.90 -13.92 0.98
CA GLY A 488 4.76 -15.28 1.53
C GLY A 488 5.20 -16.43 0.64
N VAL A 489 5.56 -16.20 -0.63
CA VAL A 489 6.22 -17.22 -1.47
C VAL A 489 7.72 -17.23 -1.23
N ASN A 490 8.10 -17.50 0.01
CA ASN A 490 9.47 -17.61 0.49
C ASN A 490 9.58 -18.81 1.47
N PRO A 491 10.80 -19.21 1.90
CA PRO A 491 10.98 -20.37 2.75
C PRO A 491 10.20 -20.34 4.07
N TRP A 492 10.00 -19.16 4.64
CA TRP A 492 9.33 -18.93 5.93
C TRP A 492 7.82 -18.93 5.80
N GLY A 493 7.29 -18.42 4.68
CA GLY A 493 5.86 -18.31 4.43
C GLY A 493 5.22 -17.02 4.95
N THR A 494 6.04 -16.09 5.45
CA THR A 494 5.62 -14.81 5.99
C THR A 494 5.71 -13.71 4.94
N SER A 495 4.88 -12.68 5.06
CA SER A 495 5.05 -11.43 4.33
C SER A 495 6.29 -10.70 4.84
N MET A 496 6.88 -9.88 3.98
CA MET A 496 8.02 -9.02 4.32
C MET A 496 7.59 -7.59 4.63
N VAL A 497 6.28 -7.35 4.79
CA VAL A 497 5.70 -6.03 5.00
C VAL A 497 4.81 -6.07 6.23
N TYR A 498 5.13 -5.26 7.24
CA TYR A 498 4.39 -5.23 8.49
C TYR A 498 2.90 -4.93 8.24
N GLY A 499 2.02 -5.82 8.71
CA GLY A 499 0.56 -5.66 8.63
C GLY A 499 -0.06 -5.79 7.23
N LEU A 500 0.71 -6.24 6.22
CA LEU A 500 0.22 -6.42 4.85
C LEU A 500 0.50 -7.86 4.34
N PRO A 501 -0.54 -8.66 4.04
CA PRO A 501 -1.96 -8.41 4.29
C PRO A 501 -2.32 -8.49 5.78
N PHE A 502 -3.37 -7.78 6.18
CA PHE A 502 -3.82 -7.69 7.58
C PHE A 502 -4.17 -9.05 8.21
N ASP A 503 -4.60 -10.02 7.41
CA ASP A 503 -5.00 -11.36 7.86
C ASP A 503 -3.98 -12.46 7.53
N GLY A 504 -2.76 -12.06 7.17
CA GLY A 504 -1.64 -12.96 6.91
C GLY A 504 -0.63 -13.03 8.05
N ASP A 505 0.36 -13.90 7.87
CA ASP A 505 1.60 -13.92 8.63
C ASP A 505 2.50 -12.78 8.12
N THR A 506 2.84 -11.83 8.98
CA THR A 506 3.62 -10.61 8.71
C THR A 506 4.51 -10.30 9.91
N PRO A 507 5.55 -9.45 9.78
CA PRO A 507 6.39 -9.09 10.93
C PRO A 507 5.55 -8.56 12.11
N GLU A 508 5.83 -9.04 13.33
CA GLU A 508 5.21 -8.66 14.60
C GLU A 508 6.21 -7.98 15.56
N ASP A 509 7.49 -8.37 15.54
CA ASP A 509 8.55 -7.81 16.39
C ASP A 509 9.72 -7.22 15.56
N PRO A 510 9.46 -6.25 14.66
CA PRO A 510 10.50 -5.58 13.87
C PRO A 510 11.49 -4.84 14.78
N HIS A 511 12.74 -4.65 14.29
CA HIS A 511 13.75 -3.83 14.96
C HIS A 511 13.32 -2.36 14.96
N SER A 512 12.41 -1.97 15.84
CA SER A 512 11.85 -0.63 15.92
C SER A 512 11.50 -0.22 17.34
N ALA A 513 11.78 1.03 17.69
CA ALA A 513 11.35 1.60 18.96
C ALA A 513 9.82 1.65 19.11
N PHE A 514 9.10 1.84 17.99
CA PHE A 514 7.63 1.95 17.99
C PHE A 514 6.99 0.67 18.49
N THR A 515 7.36 -0.48 17.91
CA THR A 515 6.86 -1.79 18.32
C THR A 515 7.44 -2.17 19.69
N HIS A 516 8.76 -2.15 19.85
CA HIS A 516 9.42 -2.69 21.04
C HIS A 516 9.11 -1.94 22.34
N LEU A 517 8.95 -0.61 22.30
CA LEU A 517 8.75 0.19 23.51
C LEU A 517 7.28 0.48 23.84
N ASN A 518 6.39 0.48 22.84
CA ASN A 518 5.00 0.94 23.01
C ASN A 518 3.94 0.10 22.28
N ASP A 519 4.31 -1.03 21.65
CA ASP A 519 3.42 -1.87 20.84
C ASP A 519 2.73 -1.07 19.71
N PHE A 520 3.39 -0.02 19.21
CA PHE A 520 2.86 0.80 18.12
C PHE A 520 3.12 0.10 16.78
N PRO A 521 2.07 -0.18 15.98
CA PRO A 521 2.25 -0.81 14.68
C PRO A 521 3.02 0.09 13.72
N ILE A 522 3.89 -0.51 12.91
CA ILE A 522 4.64 0.15 11.83
C ILE A 522 4.04 -0.17 10.45
N ASP A 523 2.71 -0.04 10.34
CA ASP A 523 1.90 -0.37 9.16
C ASP A 523 2.59 -0.03 7.83
N GLY A 524 2.88 -1.07 7.05
CA GLY A 524 3.39 -0.93 5.70
C GLY A 524 4.92 -0.81 5.58
N GLY A 525 5.66 -0.86 6.68
CA GLY A 525 7.12 -0.89 6.67
C GLY A 525 7.64 -2.17 6.02
N LEU A 526 8.46 -2.04 4.97
CA LEU A 526 9.20 -3.13 4.36
C LEU A 526 10.43 -3.45 5.22
N VAL A 527 10.51 -4.66 5.76
CA VAL A 527 11.71 -5.12 6.48
C VAL A 527 12.85 -5.45 5.53
N ASP A 528 14.08 -5.24 5.98
CA ASP A 528 15.33 -5.47 5.23
C ASP A 528 15.36 -6.81 4.50
N GLY A 529 14.84 -7.85 5.14
CA GLY A 529 14.69 -9.18 4.59
C GLY A 529 15.85 -10.11 4.89
N PRO A 530 15.73 -11.37 4.44
CA PRO A 530 16.65 -12.41 4.82
C PRO A 530 18.10 -12.10 4.42
N VAL A 531 19.02 -12.47 5.30
CA VAL A 531 20.46 -12.36 5.07
C VAL A 531 21.11 -13.74 5.04
N TYR A 532 22.27 -13.85 4.40
CA TYR A 532 23.10 -15.05 4.48
C TYR A 532 23.38 -15.33 5.96
N THR A 533 23.28 -16.60 6.36
CA THR A 533 23.51 -17.03 7.75
C THR A 533 24.90 -16.60 8.25
N SER A 534 25.87 -16.54 7.34
CA SER A 534 27.21 -16.00 7.63
C SER A 534 27.21 -14.52 7.96
N ILE A 535 26.34 -13.70 7.35
CA ILE A 535 26.24 -12.27 7.66
C ILE A 535 25.70 -12.11 9.08
N PHE A 536 24.55 -12.70 9.38
CA PHE A 536 23.94 -12.65 10.72
C PHE A 536 24.94 -13.05 11.81
N ASN A 537 25.65 -14.17 11.64
CA ASN A 537 26.62 -14.66 12.63
C ASN A 537 27.85 -13.76 12.85
N ASN A 538 28.14 -12.82 11.95
CA ASN A 538 29.32 -11.95 12.03
C ASN A 538 29.00 -10.48 12.33
N LEU A 539 27.72 -10.11 12.46
CA LEU A 539 27.32 -8.74 12.78
C LEU A 539 27.45 -8.44 14.28
N ILE A 540 27.82 -7.19 14.59
CA ILE A 540 28.09 -6.76 15.96
C ILE A 540 26.78 -6.40 16.67
N GLY A 541 26.55 -6.97 17.86
CA GLY A 541 25.41 -6.58 18.70
C GLY A 541 24.07 -7.22 18.34
N ILE A 542 24.05 -8.07 17.31
CA ILE A 542 22.88 -8.83 16.91
C ILE A 542 22.67 -10.05 17.81
N LYS A 543 21.43 -10.29 18.25
CA LYS A 543 21.03 -11.47 19.01
C LYS A 543 19.52 -11.60 19.00
N LEU A 544 19.00 -12.81 19.06
CA LEU A 544 17.57 -13.03 19.29
C LEU A 544 17.25 -12.86 20.78
N ASN A 545 16.17 -12.15 21.09
CA ASN A 545 15.70 -11.96 22.46
C ASN A 545 14.54 -12.89 22.81
N GLN A 546 13.84 -13.38 21.81
CA GLN A 546 12.75 -14.33 21.88
C GLN A 546 13.16 -15.68 21.26
N GLN A 547 12.28 -16.67 21.39
CA GLN A 547 12.47 -17.93 20.69
C GLN A 547 12.19 -17.73 19.20
N ASP A 548 13.09 -18.23 18.34
CA ASP A 548 12.90 -18.20 16.90
C ASP A 548 11.69 -19.05 16.48
N GLU A 549 10.59 -18.39 16.12
CA GLU A 549 9.37 -19.01 15.59
C GLU A 549 9.60 -19.71 14.24
N TYR A 550 10.58 -19.21 13.48
CA TYR A 550 10.98 -19.72 12.20
C TYR A 550 12.15 -20.72 12.28
N ALA A 551 12.51 -21.22 13.47
CA ALA A 551 13.63 -22.14 13.66
C ALA A 551 13.60 -23.36 12.72
N ASN A 552 12.39 -23.81 12.35
CA ASN A 552 12.20 -24.93 11.42
C ASN A 552 12.50 -24.58 9.95
N PHE A 553 12.61 -23.31 9.60
CA PHE A 553 12.78 -22.80 8.25
C PHE A 553 14.11 -22.07 8.03
N GLN A 554 14.89 -21.85 9.09
CA GLN A 554 16.27 -21.39 8.97
C GLN A 554 17.16 -22.44 8.29
N SER A 555 18.24 -21.98 7.66
CA SER A 555 19.20 -22.85 6.96
C SER A 555 20.61 -22.27 6.97
N GLU A 556 21.59 -23.04 6.51
CA GLU A 556 22.95 -22.53 6.26
C GLU A 556 22.99 -21.49 5.13
N LEU A 557 21.99 -21.49 4.24
CA LEU A 557 21.92 -20.56 3.12
C LEU A 557 21.54 -19.16 3.61
N ALA A 558 20.41 -19.03 4.30
CA ALA A 558 19.89 -17.75 4.75
C ALA A 558 19.02 -17.90 6.00
N VAL A 559 18.90 -16.80 6.73
CA VAL A 559 18.04 -16.63 7.90
C VAL A 559 17.18 -15.38 7.76
N TYR A 560 16.00 -15.44 8.35
CA TYR A 560 15.12 -14.31 8.63
C TYR A 560 14.53 -14.54 10.01
N HIS A 561 14.62 -13.56 10.89
CA HIS A 561 14.09 -13.66 12.24
C HIS A 561 13.13 -12.51 12.48
N ASP A 562 11.91 -12.82 12.91
CA ASP A 562 10.99 -11.80 13.40
C ASP A 562 11.26 -11.52 14.88
N ASP A 563 12.37 -10.82 15.16
CA ASP A 563 12.80 -10.46 16.51
C ASP A 563 13.44 -9.08 16.48
N TYR A 564 13.10 -8.23 17.45
CA TYR A 564 13.61 -6.86 17.46
C TYR A 564 15.14 -6.83 17.59
N GLY A 565 15.78 -7.89 18.08
CA GLY A 565 17.23 -7.97 18.20
C GLY A 565 17.96 -8.27 16.89
N ASP A 566 17.24 -8.60 15.81
CA ASP A 566 17.78 -8.79 14.46
C ASP A 566 17.52 -7.57 13.57
N TYR A 567 18.37 -6.55 13.72
CA TYR A 567 18.35 -5.38 12.84
C TYR A 567 18.79 -5.70 11.40
N SER A 568 19.38 -6.87 11.13
CA SER A 568 19.96 -7.16 9.81
C SER A 568 18.95 -7.71 8.82
N SER A 569 17.90 -8.37 9.34
CA SER A 569 16.83 -8.95 8.54
C SER A 569 15.45 -8.38 8.83
N ASN A 570 15.26 -7.73 9.99
CA ASN A 570 13.95 -7.31 10.48
C ASN A 570 13.82 -5.81 10.77
N GLU A 571 14.77 -4.98 10.32
CA GLU A 571 14.62 -3.52 10.40
C GLU A 571 13.79 -3.00 9.21
N PRO A 572 12.74 -2.21 9.44
CA PRO A 572 11.97 -1.58 8.37
C PRO A 572 12.71 -0.38 7.77
N THR A 573 12.76 -0.28 6.44
CA THR A 573 13.51 0.79 5.73
C THR A 573 12.58 1.78 5.02
N MET A 574 12.83 3.09 5.16
CA MET A 574 12.00 4.14 4.56
C MET A 574 12.11 4.16 3.04
N ASP A 575 13.32 4.02 2.52
CA ASP A 575 13.57 4.07 1.08
C ASP A 575 13.13 2.79 0.35
N GLY A 576 13.35 1.61 0.96
CA GLY A 576 12.79 0.35 0.46
C GLY A 576 11.26 0.38 0.41
N THR A 577 10.64 0.95 1.45
CA THR A 577 9.19 1.15 1.48
C THR A 577 8.71 2.14 0.41
N ALA A 578 9.45 3.22 0.13
CA ALA A 578 9.12 4.15 -0.96
C ALA A 578 9.19 3.49 -2.35
N SER A 579 10.18 2.64 -2.61
CA SER A 579 10.23 1.83 -3.85
C SER A 579 9.09 0.81 -3.89
N LEU A 580 8.73 0.20 -2.76
CA LEU A 580 7.62 -0.74 -2.66
C LEU A 580 6.28 -0.05 -2.98
N ILE A 581 6.07 1.19 -2.54
CA ILE A 581 4.88 2.00 -2.86
C ILE A 581 4.71 2.10 -4.39
N TYR A 582 5.78 2.38 -5.14
CA TYR A 582 5.73 2.40 -6.59
C TYR A 582 5.33 1.04 -7.18
N LEU A 583 6.00 -0.03 -6.73
CA LEU A 583 5.74 -1.39 -7.20
C LEU A 583 4.29 -1.79 -6.93
N LEU A 584 3.77 -1.54 -5.72
CA LEU A 584 2.39 -1.86 -5.35
C LEU A 584 1.38 -1.01 -6.13
N ALA A 585 1.66 0.27 -6.34
CA ALA A 585 0.79 1.13 -7.15
C ALA A 585 0.65 0.61 -8.60
N SER A 586 1.73 0.08 -9.18
CA SER A 586 1.69 -0.60 -10.49
C SER A 586 0.84 -1.89 -10.47
N GLN A 587 0.63 -2.47 -9.29
CA GLN A 587 -0.21 -3.65 -9.12
C GLN A 587 -1.69 -3.31 -8.92
N GLU A 588 -2.04 -2.08 -8.60
CA GLU A 588 -3.44 -1.70 -8.43
C GLU A 588 -4.12 -1.48 -9.79
N VAL A 589 -5.42 -1.79 -9.84
CA VAL A 589 -6.28 -1.36 -10.95
C VAL A 589 -7.01 -0.08 -10.54
N PRO A 590 -7.07 0.95 -11.42
CA PRO A 590 -7.81 2.17 -11.13
C PRO A 590 -9.19 1.83 -10.59
N ALA A 591 -9.51 2.38 -9.42
CA ALA A 591 -10.73 2.02 -8.72
C ALA A 591 -11.94 2.42 -9.57
N LYS A 592 -12.63 1.42 -10.16
CA LYS A 592 -13.89 1.63 -10.87
C LYS A 592 -15.00 2.16 -9.96
N SER A 593 -14.80 2.14 -8.64
CA SER A 593 -15.71 2.71 -7.65
C SER A 593 -14.91 3.37 -6.53
N LYS A 594 -15.39 4.51 -6.02
CA LYS A 594 -14.79 5.23 -4.89
C LYS A 594 -15.27 4.60 -3.59
N LYS A 595 -14.32 4.22 -2.73
CA LYS A 595 -14.59 3.89 -1.32
C LYS A 595 -14.45 5.13 -0.45
N ASP A 596 -14.97 5.10 0.77
CA ASP A 596 -14.64 6.07 1.81
C ASP A 596 -13.51 5.57 2.72
N GLN A 597 -13.12 6.38 3.69
CA GLN A 597 -12.04 6.07 4.63
C GLN A 597 -12.28 4.83 5.52
N TYR A 598 -13.53 4.36 5.61
CA TYR A 598 -13.89 3.16 6.38
C TYR A 598 -13.97 1.91 5.48
N GLY A 599 -13.86 2.09 4.16
CA GLY A 599 -13.85 1.01 3.16
C GLY A 599 -15.21 0.73 2.50
N ALA A 600 -16.26 1.50 2.78
CA ALA A 600 -17.55 1.36 2.14
C ALA A 600 -17.54 1.97 0.74
N VAL A 601 -18.23 1.38 -0.24
CA VAL A 601 -18.35 1.98 -1.57
C VAL A 601 -19.36 3.12 -1.55
N VAL A 602 -18.92 4.30 -1.95
CA VAL A 602 -19.74 5.52 -1.92
C VAL A 602 -19.98 6.15 -3.28
N ARG A 603 -19.30 5.68 -4.34
CA ARG A 603 -19.50 6.14 -5.72
C ARG A 603 -19.12 5.02 -6.68
N GLY A 604 -19.88 4.81 -7.75
CA GLY A 604 -19.48 3.97 -8.88
C GLY A 604 -18.51 4.70 -9.82
N ALA A 605 -18.41 4.16 -11.04
CA ALA A 605 -17.45 4.63 -12.02
C ALA A 605 -17.78 6.04 -12.53
N VAL A 606 -16.74 6.83 -12.79
CA VAL A 606 -16.88 8.23 -13.25
C VAL A 606 -16.76 8.39 -14.76
N ASP A 607 -16.37 7.33 -15.47
CA ASP A 607 -16.24 7.26 -16.92
C ASP A 607 -17.61 7.19 -17.63
N LYS A 608 -18.68 6.85 -16.89
CA LYS A 608 -20.05 6.77 -17.40
C LYS A 608 -20.96 7.80 -16.73
N LYS A 609 -21.83 8.43 -17.52
CA LYS A 609 -22.92 9.29 -17.02
C LYS A 609 -24.06 8.48 -16.40
N GLN A 610 -23.75 7.74 -15.35
CA GLN A 610 -24.70 6.94 -14.58
C GLN A 610 -24.89 7.50 -13.18
N VAL A 611 -26.10 7.41 -12.64
CA VAL A 611 -26.45 7.73 -11.25
C VAL A 611 -27.34 6.63 -10.67
N CYS A 612 -27.27 6.42 -9.37
CA CYS A 612 -28.17 5.52 -8.67
C CYS A 612 -29.04 6.28 -7.66
N LEU A 613 -30.35 6.04 -7.71
CA LEU A 613 -31.27 6.46 -6.67
C LEU A 613 -31.39 5.36 -5.62
N VAL A 614 -31.14 5.71 -4.37
CA VAL A 614 -31.21 4.84 -3.21
C VAL A 614 -32.29 5.33 -2.25
N PHE A 615 -33.11 4.40 -1.78
CA PHE A 615 -34.15 4.65 -0.79
C PHE A 615 -33.96 3.79 0.44
N THR A 616 -33.94 4.40 1.62
CA THR A 616 -33.83 3.71 2.92
C THR A 616 -35.12 3.85 3.71
N ALA A 617 -35.47 2.82 4.49
CA ALA A 617 -36.71 2.81 5.27
C ALA A 617 -36.66 1.91 6.52
N HIS A 618 -37.23 2.44 7.60
CA HIS A 618 -37.53 1.70 8.83
C HIS A 618 -39.03 1.64 9.13
N ASP A 619 -39.55 2.65 9.81
CA ASP A 619 -40.94 2.73 10.30
C ASP A 619 -41.74 3.86 9.63
N LEU A 620 -41.07 4.89 9.13
CA LEU A 620 -41.69 5.98 8.38
C LEU A 620 -41.85 5.62 6.90
N THR A 621 -43.10 5.63 6.40
CA THR A 621 -43.42 5.11 5.06
C THR A 621 -44.34 6.02 4.23
N ASP A 622 -44.49 7.29 4.58
CA ASP A 622 -45.44 8.22 3.97
C ASP A 622 -45.14 8.52 2.48
N GLY A 623 -43.88 8.46 2.06
CA GLY A 623 -43.47 8.64 0.67
C GLY A 623 -43.60 7.42 -0.24
N ARG A 624 -43.84 6.21 0.30
CA ARG A 624 -43.73 4.93 -0.43
C ARG A 624 -44.53 4.87 -1.73
N ASN A 625 -45.78 5.34 -1.70
CA ASN A 625 -46.69 5.25 -2.85
C ASN A 625 -46.33 6.28 -3.91
N HIS A 626 -45.92 7.48 -3.49
CA HIS A 626 -45.50 8.54 -4.41
C HIS A 626 -44.22 8.14 -5.14
N ILE A 627 -43.20 7.69 -4.41
CA ILE A 627 -41.92 7.25 -4.97
C ILE A 627 -42.11 6.11 -5.97
N ALA A 628 -42.83 5.05 -5.61
CA ALA A 628 -43.08 3.94 -6.53
C ALA A 628 -43.85 4.36 -7.79
N LYS A 629 -44.83 5.26 -7.64
CA LYS A 629 -45.59 5.80 -8.78
C LYS A 629 -44.67 6.59 -9.72
N THR A 630 -43.89 7.53 -9.19
CA THR A 630 -42.98 8.36 -9.98
C THR A 630 -41.93 7.52 -10.71
N LEU A 631 -41.30 6.55 -10.03
CA LEU A 631 -40.32 5.66 -10.65
C LEU A 631 -40.95 4.81 -11.77
N CYS A 632 -42.18 4.34 -11.57
CA CYS A 632 -42.92 3.58 -12.57
C CYS A 632 -43.25 4.43 -13.80
N GLU A 633 -43.79 5.64 -13.59
CA GLU A 633 -44.19 6.56 -14.65
C GLU A 633 -42.99 7.05 -15.46
N LYS A 634 -41.85 7.33 -14.81
CA LYS A 634 -40.61 7.76 -15.48
C LYS A 634 -39.78 6.61 -16.04
N GLY A 635 -40.11 5.37 -15.71
CA GLY A 635 -39.34 4.22 -16.16
C GLY A 635 -37.92 4.16 -15.59
N VAL A 636 -37.70 4.66 -14.38
CA VAL A 636 -36.37 4.75 -13.76
C VAL A 636 -36.13 3.59 -12.79
N PRO A 637 -35.06 2.79 -12.95
CA PRO A 637 -34.66 1.81 -11.95
C PRO A 637 -34.07 2.51 -10.71
N ALA A 638 -34.12 1.82 -9.57
CA ALA A 638 -33.66 2.34 -8.28
C ALA A 638 -33.30 1.18 -7.35
N SER A 639 -32.78 1.51 -6.17
CA SER A 639 -32.38 0.54 -5.14
C SER A 639 -33.02 0.88 -3.80
N PHE A 640 -33.56 -0.11 -3.12
CA PHE A 640 -34.23 0.03 -1.82
C PHE A 640 -33.47 -0.79 -0.78
N PHE A 641 -33.09 -0.16 0.33
CA PHE A 641 -32.51 -0.84 1.47
C PHE A 641 -33.48 -0.74 2.64
N LEU A 642 -34.02 -1.89 3.04
CA LEU A 642 -35.18 -1.95 3.94
C LEU A 642 -34.81 -2.68 5.22
N THR A 643 -35.31 -2.19 6.35
CA THR A 643 -35.10 -2.88 7.62
C THR A 643 -35.93 -4.16 7.74
N GLY A 644 -35.54 -5.06 8.64
CA GLY A 644 -36.29 -6.27 8.94
C GLY A 644 -37.69 -5.97 9.46
N ASP A 645 -37.84 -4.92 10.27
CA ASP A 645 -39.14 -4.44 10.75
C ASP A 645 -40.02 -3.89 9.63
N PHE A 646 -39.46 -3.12 8.69
CA PHE A 646 -40.19 -2.68 7.49
C PHE A 646 -40.71 -3.87 6.68
N LEU A 647 -39.88 -4.91 6.51
CA LEU A 647 -40.20 -6.12 5.76
C LEU A 647 -41.23 -7.02 6.46
N ARG A 648 -41.31 -6.94 7.80
CA ARG A 648 -42.28 -7.70 8.62
C ARG A 648 -43.67 -7.08 8.62
N ASP A 649 -43.80 -5.78 8.39
CA ASP A 649 -45.09 -5.11 8.36
C ASP A 649 -45.91 -5.52 7.12
N ASP A 650 -47.03 -6.23 7.37
CA ASP A 650 -47.96 -6.68 6.33
C ASP A 650 -48.55 -5.52 5.53
N ALA A 651 -48.60 -4.30 6.08
CA ALA A 651 -49.04 -3.10 5.35
C ALA A 651 -48.09 -2.73 4.20
N ASN A 652 -46.81 -3.13 4.27
CA ASN A 652 -45.80 -2.88 3.23
C ASN A 652 -45.70 -4.00 2.19
N LYS A 653 -46.29 -5.18 2.45
CA LYS A 653 -46.15 -6.37 1.62
C LYS A 653 -46.48 -6.18 0.14
N LYS A 654 -47.56 -5.43 -0.17
CA LYS A 654 -47.95 -5.14 -1.56
C LYS A 654 -46.94 -4.24 -2.26
N PHE A 655 -46.44 -3.23 -1.54
CA PHE A 655 -45.42 -2.31 -2.03
C PHE A 655 -44.11 -3.06 -2.32
N ILE A 656 -43.61 -3.86 -1.38
CA ILE A 656 -42.37 -4.64 -1.52
C ILE A 656 -42.44 -5.56 -2.75
N LYS A 657 -43.54 -6.32 -2.90
CA LYS A 657 -43.76 -7.17 -4.08
C LYS A 657 -43.82 -6.40 -5.40
N SER A 658 -44.24 -5.13 -5.37
CA SER A 658 -44.28 -4.28 -6.56
C SER A 658 -42.87 -3.84 -6.93
N ILE A 659 -42.10 -3.31 -5.97
CA ILE A 659 -40.77 -2.79 -6.26
C ILE A 659 -39.75 -3.89 -6.59
N ALA A 660 -39.88 -5.08 -5.98
CA ALA A 660 -38.99 -6.22 -6.22
C ALA A 660 -38.97 -6.72 -7.67
N LYS A 661 -39.95 -6.33 -8.50
CA LYS A 661 -40.01 -6.74 -9.92
C LYS A 661 -38.98 -6.01 -10.80
N ARG A 662 -38.55 -4.81 -10.41
CA ARG A 662 -37.74 -3.92 -11.25
C ARG A 662 -36.53 -3.32 -10.52
N HIS A 663 -36.66 -3.11 -9.22
CA HIS A 663 -35.67 -2.42 -8.40
C HIS A 663 -34.78 -3.40 -7.65
N TYR A 664 -33.61 -2.94 -7.22
CA TYR A 664 -32.74 -3.71 -6.34
C TYR A 664 -33.27 -3.61 -4.91
N LEU A 665 -33.31 -4.71 -4.17
CA LEU A 665 -33.69 -4.72 -2.76
C LEU A 665 -32.57 -5.32 -1.92
N GLY A 666 -32.10 -4.58 -0.92
CA GLY A 666 -31.03 -5.00 -0.02
C GLY A 666 -31.35 -4.74 1.46
N PRO A 667 -30.51 -5.23 2.37
CA PRO A 667 -30.69 -5.05 3.81
C PRO A 667 -30.30 -3.65 4.30
N HIS A 668 -31.00 -3.17 5.34
CA HIS A 668 -30.71 -1.92 6.07
C HIS A 668 -30.77 -2.11 7.60
N SER A 669 -30.15 -3.17 8.14
CA SER A 669 -30.35 -3.68 9.51
C SER A 669 -31.70 -4.38 9.73
N ASP A 670 -31.80 -5.38 10.60
CA ASP A 670 -33.10 -5.98 10.99
C ASP A 670 -33.87 -5.05 11.93
N LYS A 671 -33.20 -4.53 12.96
CA LYS A 671 -33.78 -3.70 14.04
C LYS A 671 -33.38 -2.23 14.00
N HIS A 672 -32.76 -1.79 12.91
CA HIS A 672 -32.27 -0.42 12.75
C HIS A 672 -31.33 -0.01 13.88
N LEU A 673 -30.40 -0.92 14.23
CA LEU A 673 -29.46 -0.72 15.33
C LEU A 673 -28.44 0.38 14.98
N LEU A 674 -28.00 1.14 15.99
CA LEU A 674 -26.82 2.00 15.85
C LEU A 674 -25.57 1.14 16.09
N TYR A 675 -24.68 1.08 15.12
CA TYR A 675 -23.51 0.21 15.17
C TYR A 675 -22.22 0.89 15.63
N ALA A 676 -22.06 2.14 15.24
CA ALA A 676 -20.94 2.99 15.62
C ALA A 676 -21.44 4.19 16.43
N SER A 677 -20.67 4.65 17.40
CA SER A 677 -21.08 5.78 18.25
C SER A 677 -21.26 7.07 17.43
N TRP A 678 -22.16 7.94 17.90
CA TRP A 678 -22.34 9.29 17.35
C TRP A 678 -21.21 10.24 17.78
N ASP A 679 -20.65 10.01 18.98
CA ASP A 679 -19.62 10.88 19.56
C ASP A 679 -18.23 10.55 19.01
N ASP A 680 -17.97 9.26 18.80
CA ASP A 680 -16.72 8.74 18.24
C ASP A 680 -17.05 7.66 17.22
N ARG A 681 -16.98 8.00 15.93
CA ARG A 681 -17.36 7.08 14.86
C ARG A 681 -16.47 5.83 14.82
N ASP A 682 -15.24 5.89 15.30
CA ASP A 682 -14.35 4.71 15.33
C ASP A 682 -14.72 3.74 16.47
N SER A 683 -15.54 4.17 17.42
CA SER A 683 -16.05 3.33 18.50
C SER A 683 -17.23 2.47 18.04
N THR A 684 -17.01 1.16 17.94
CA THR A 684 -18.08 0.17 17.70
C THR A 684 -18.83 -0.13 18.99
N ILE A 685 -20.15 0.08 19.01
CA ILE A 685 -20.97 0.01 20.23
C ILE A 685 -21.79 -1.29 20.35
N ILE A 686 -21.64 -2.21 19.41
CA ILE A 686 -22.26 -3.54 19.45
C ILE A 686 -21.21 -4.65 19.23
N GLY A 687 -21.52 -5.86 19.70
CA GLY A 687 -20.66 -7.02 19.44
C GLY A 687 -20.80 -7.54 18.00
N ARG A 688 -19.72 -8.13 17.45
CA ARG A 688 -19.68 -8.76 16.11
C ARG A 688 -20.81 -9.77 15.88
N GLU A 689 -21.11 -10.59 16.88
CA GLU A 689 -22.19 -11.59 16.79
C GLU A 689 -23.59 -10.95 16.79
N ASP A 690 -23.74 -9.80 17.44
CA ASP A 690 -25.00 -9.05 17.42
C ASP A 690 -25.21 -8.40 16.06
N PHE A 691 -24.16 -7.81 15.48
CA PHE A 691 -24.16 -7.28 14.12
C PHE A 691 -24.56 -8.35 13.10
N LYS A 692 -23.87 -9.49 13.15
CA LYS A 692 -24.10 -10.61 12.25
C LYS A 692 -25.53 -11.15 12.37
N ARG A 693 -26.03 -11.29 13.60
CA ARG A 693 -27.39 -11.77 13.86
C ARG A 693 -28.43 -10.77 13.36
N ASP A 694 -28.22 -9.48 13.56
CA ASP A 694 -29.11 -8.44 13.03
C ASP A 694 -29.17 -8.52 11.50
N LEU A 695 -28.02 -8.52 10.82
CA LEU A 695 -27.99 -8.54 9.36
C LEU A 695 -28.56 -9.85 8.76
N GLU A 696 -28.28 -10.99 9.38
CA GLU A 696 -28.83 -12.28 8.94
C GLU A 696 -30.35 -12.37 9.11
N ASN A 697 -30.89 -11.83 10.22
CA ASN A 697 -32.34 -11.76 10.43
C ASN A 697 -33.04 -10.92 9.35
N ASN A 698 -32.41 -9.83 8.90
CA ASN A 698 -32.92 -9.04 7.78
C ASN A 698 -32.99 -9.90 6.49
N TYR A 699 -31.91 -10.62 6.17
CA TYR A 699 -31.90 -11.53 5.01
C TYR A 699 -32.98 -12.62 5.09
N GLN A 700 -33.29 -13.14 6.29
CA GLN A 700 -34.42 -14.06 6.46
C GLN A 700 -35.77 -13.42 6.08
N MET A 701 -35.94 -12.11 6.29
CA MET A 701 -37.13 -11.38 5.88
C MET A 701 -37.14 -11.10 4.37
N LEU A 702 -36.01 -10.70 3.79
CA LEU A 702 -35.85 -10.52 2.34
C LEU A 702 -36.17 -11.81 1.56
N LYS A 703 -35.78 -12.97 2.10
CA LYS A 703 -36.05 -14.29 1.51
C LYS A 703 -37.53 -14.56 1.28
N ARG A 704 -38.43 -14.01 2.12
CA ARG A 704 -39.89 -14.13 1.95
C ARG A 704 -40.41 -13.47 0.67
N PHE A 705 -39.61 -12.58 0.08
CA PHE A 705 -39.88 -11.88 -1.17
C PHE A 705 -39.03 -12.40 -2.35
N GLY A 706 -38.34 -13.52 -2.17
CA GLY A 706 -37.50 -14.14 -3.21
C GLY A 706 -36.11 -13.52 -3.36
N ILE A 707 -35.70 -12.68 -2.42
CA ILE A 707 -34.39 -12.02 -2.43
C ILE A 707 -33.46 -12.79 -1.50
N THR A 708 -32.36 -13.27 -2.05
CA THR A 708 -31.33 -13.99 -1.30
C THR A 708 -30.06 -13.16 -1.20
N LYS A 709 -29.14 -13.58 -0.34
CA LYS A 709 -27.82 -12.97 -0.21
C LYS A 709 -27.07 -12.95 -1.54
N GLU A 710 -27.28 -13.97 -2.37
CA GLU A 710 -26.71 -14.09 -3.72
C GLU A 710 -27.23 -13.04 -4.69
N SER A 711 -28.49 -12.63 -4.55
CA SER A 711 -29.10 -11.57 -5.37
C SER A 711 -28.95 -10.17 -4.78
N ALA A 712 -28.63 -10.06 -3.49
CA ALA A 712 -28.58 -8.82 -2.72
C ALA A 712 -27.25 -8.69 -1.97
N HIS A 713 -26.16 -8.58 -2.74
CA HIS A 713 -24.78 -8.49 -2.23
C HIS A 713 -24.44 -7.18 -1.52
N TYR A 714 -25.15 -6.10 -1.82
CA TYR A 714 -24.90 -4.78 -1.25
C TYR A 714 -25.76 -4.55 -0.01
N TYR A 715 -25.13 -3.99 1.02
CA TYR A 715 -25.70 -3.66 2.32
C TYR A 715 -25.48 -2.18 2.62
N LEU A 716 -26.52 -1.47 3.08
CA LEU A 716 -26.43 -0.07 3.48
C LEU A 716 -26.75 0.04 4.98
N PRO A 717 -25.80 0.44 5.84
CA PRO A 717 -26.00 0.45 7.29
C PRO A 717 -27.12 1.38 7.76
N SER A 718 -27.82 0.99 8.85
CA SER A 718 -28.83 1.83 9.50
C SER A 718 -28.26 3.21 9.86
N TYR A 719 -29.10 4.23 9.77
CA TYR A 719 -28.70 5.64 9.91
C TYR A 719 -27.59 6.09 8.93
N GLU A 720 -27.30 5.30 7.90
CA GLU A 720 -26.21 5.54 6.96
C GLU A 720 -24.85 5.67 7.68
N TRP A 721 -24.73 5.07 8.88
CA TRP A 721 -23.64 5.28 9.84
C TRP A 721 -22.92 3.97 10.18
N TYR A 722 -21.59 3.97 10.07
CA TYR A 722 -20.72 2.79 10.22
C TYR A 722 -19.26 3.20 10.37
N ASN A 723 -18.41 2.24 10.71
CA ASN A 723 -16.96 2.37 10.76
C ASN A 723 -16.28 1.18 10.10
N GLN A 724 -14.95 1.09 10.25
CA GLN A 724 -14.14 0.03 9.64
C GLN A 724 -14.52 -1.37 10.14
N ASP A 725 -14.94 -1.52 11.40
CA ASP A 725 -15.40 -2.79 11.95
C ASP A 725 -16.64 -3.31 11.23
N ILE A 726 -17.63 -2.45 10.99
CA ILE A 726 -18.87 -2.82 10.29
C ILE A 726 -18.60 -3.18 8.82
N VAL A 727 -17.72 -2.43 8.15
CA VAL A 727 -17.29 -2.75 6.78
C VAL A 727 -16.55 -4.08 6.72
N ARG A 728 -15.67 -4.35 7.69
CA ARG A 728 -14.96 -5.63 7.81
C ARG A 728 -15.93 -6.80 8.08
N TRP A 729 -16.78 -6.70 9.10
CA TRP A 729 -17.69 -7.78 9.49
C TRP A 729 -18.74 -8.09 8.42
N SER A 730 -19.21 -7.08 7.68
CA SER A 730 -20.07 -7.31 6.51
C SER A 730 -19.33 -8.07 5.40
N GLY A 731 -18.10 -7.68 5.09
CA GLY A 731 -17.25 -8.37 4.11
C GLY A 731 -16.99 -9.83 4.46
N GLU A 732 -16.73 -10.13 5.74
CA GLU A 732 -16.52 -11.50 6.24
C GLU A 732 -17.71 -12.42 6.00
N ILE A 733 -18.93 -11.90 6.07
CA ILE A 733 -20.15 -12.68 5.79
C ILE A 733 -20.55 -12.63 4.32
N GLY A 734 -19.74 -12.04 3.44
CA GLY A 734 -19.92 -12.03 1.99
C GLY A 734 -20.87 -10.96 1.47
N VAL A 735 -20.97 -9.79 2.14
CA VAL A 735 -21.77 -8.65 1.66
C VAL A 735 -20.95 -7.37 1.67
N GLN A 736 -21.13 -6.54 0.64
CA GLN A 736 -20.37 -5.32 0.45
C GLN A 736 -21.13 -4.13 1.03
N THR A 737 -20.48 -3.42 1.95
CA THR A 737 -21.03 -2.18 2.50
C THR A 737 -20.98 -1.07 1.45
N VAL A 738 -22.13 -0.43 1.23
CA VAL A 738 -22.31 0.74 0.37
C VAL A 738 -22.93 1.89 1.16
N ASN A 739 -22.70 3.12 0.71
CA ASN A 739 -23.41 4.29 1.21
C ASN A 739 -23.65 5.33 0.12
N TYR A 740 -24.42 6.37 0.44
CA TYR A 740 -24.60 7.53 -0.44
C TYR A 740 -23.26 8.24 -0.69
N THR A 741 -23.16 8.96 -1.82
CA THR A 741 -21.96 9.74 -2.12
C THR A 741 -21.87 10.96 -1.18
N PRO A 742 -20.80 11.11 -0.38
CA PRO A 742 -20.66 12.24 0.52
C PRO A 742 -20.74 13.59 -0.21
N GLY A 743 -21.29 14.58 0.46
CA GLY A 743 -21.38 15.96 -0.06
C GLY A 743 -22.66 16.27 -0.83
N LEU A 744 -23.46 15.28 -1.25
CA LEU A 744 -24.72 15.50 -2.00
C LEU A 744 -25.82 16.19 -1.18
N ARG A 745 -25.74 16.12 0.15
CA ARG A 745 -26.69 16.69 1.12
C ARG A 745 -28.12 16.15 1.08
N THR A 746 -28.55 15.45 0.03
CA THR A 746 -29.90 14.86 -0.08
C THR A 746 -30.32 13.98 1.11
N PRO A 747 -29.41 13.26 1.82
CA PRO A 747 -29.80 12.53 3.04
C PRO A 747 -30.30 13.41 4.18
N ALA A 748 -30.14 14.74 4.14
CA ALA A 748 -30.71 15.64 5.13
C ALA A 748 -32.23 15.87 4.93
N ASP A 749 -32.89 15.12 4.02
CA ASP A 749 -34.33 15.15 3.81
C ASP A 749 -35.15 14.62 4.99
N TYR A 750 -34.53 13.95 5.97
CA TYR A 750 -35.19 13.60 7.24
C TYR A 750 -35.38 14.81 8.18
N THR A 751 -34.64 15.90 7.97
CA THR A 751 -34.67 17.06 8.88
C THR A 751 -35.99 17.82 8.79
N TYR A 752 -36.41 18.48 9.87
CA TYR A 752 -37.64 19.29 9.93
C TYR A 752 -37.39 20.65 10.58
N PRO A 753 -38.22 21.69 10.37
CA PRO A 753 -37.93 23.08 10.72
C PRO A 753 -37.49 23.32 12.17
N GLU A 754 -38.07 22.59 13.13
CA GLU A 754 -37.77 22.71 14.55
C GLU A 754 -36.36 22.19 14.93
N MET A 755 -35.64 21.57 14.01
CA MET A 755 -34.23 21.19 14.19
C MET A 755 -33.25 22.37 13.97
N GLY A 756 -33.74 23.58 13.71
CA GLY A 756 -32.94 24.80 13.60
C GLY A 756 -31.93 24.73 12.46
N ASP A 757 -30.66 25.06 12.74
CA ASP A 757 -29.58 25.14 11.74
C ASP A 757 -29.29 23.81 11.02
N ARG A 758 -29.82 22.68 11.50
CA ARG A 758 -29.73 21.37 10.85
C ARG A 758 -30.74 21.21 9.72
N TYR A 759 -31.86 21.94 9.75
CA TYR A 759 -32.92 21.82 8.76
C TYR A 759 -32.48 22.32 7.38
N ARG A 760 -32.83 21.56 6.35
CA ARG A 760 -32.64 21.94 4.94
C ARG A 760 -33.93 21.73 4.18
N SER A 761 -34.44 22.79 3.55
CA SER A 761 -35.66 22.71 2.76
C SER A 761 -35.45 21.85 1.51
N SER A 762 -36.53 21.28 0.98
CA SER A 762 -36.45 20.44 -0.20
C SER A 762 -35.92 21.16 -1.45
N ASP A 763 -36.16 22.47 -1.57
CA ASP A 763 -35.60 23.28 -2.65
C ASP A 763 -34.10 23.52 -2.45
N GLU A 764 -33.64 23.78 -1.23
CA GLU A 764 -32.20 23.89 -0.93
C GLU A 764 -31.44 22.60 -1.23
N LEU A 765 -32.01 21.44 -0.89
CA LEU A 765 -31.43 20.15 -1.19
C LEU A 765 -31.32 19.91 -2.70
N LEU A 766 -32.37 20.23 -3.46
CA LEU A 766 -32.40 20.05 -4.90
C LEU A 766 -31.42 21.00 -5.62
N THR A 767 -31.44 22.29 -5.26
CA THR A 767 -30.51 23.28 -5.80
C THR A 767 -29.06 22.97 -5.42
N GLY A 768 -28.81 22.50 -4.20
CA GLY A 768 -27.49 22.07 -3.76
C GLY A 768 -26.95 20.91 -4.60
N LEU A 769 -27.80 19.91 -4.88
CA LEU A 769 -27.44 18.78 -5.75
C LEU A 769 -27.11 19.23 -7.18
N TYR A 770 -27.89 20.15 -7.77
CA TYR A 770 -27.60 20.66 -9.10
C TYR A 770 -26.34 21.51 -9.15
N LYS A 771 -26.02 22.25 -8.10
CA LYS A 771 -24.75 22.98 -8.02
C LYS A 771 -23.55 22.03 -8.01
N ILE A 772 -23.67 20.87 -7.37
CA ILE A 772 -22.64 19.82 -7.43
C ILE A 772 -22.54 19.27 -8.84
N GLU A 773 -23.67 18.98 -9.48
CA GLU A 773 -23.70 18.49 -10.86
C GLU A 773 -23.05 19.47 -11.84
N GLU A 774 -23.30 20.77 -11.71
CA GLU A 774 -22.73 21.79 -12.59
C GLU A 774 -21.21 21.94 -12.42
N ASN A 775 -20.72 21.82 -11.18
CA ASN A 775 -19.29 22.02 -10.88
C ASN A 775 -18.45 20.76 -11.11
N PHE A 776 -19.02 19.57 -10.82
CA PHE A 776 -18.26 18.32 -10.70
C PHE A 776 -18.88 17.13 -11.44
N GLY A 777 -20.09 17.29 -11.98
CA GLY A 777 -20.88 16.18 -12.51
C GLY A 777 -21.39 15.23 -11.43
N LEU A 778 -22.31 14.34 -11.82
CA LEU A 778 -22.90 13.31 -10.96
C LEU A 778 -22.56 11.88 -11.38
N GLN A 779 -21.61 11.66 -12.30
CA GLN A 779 -21.20 10.32 -12.75
C GLN A 779 -20.84 9.42 -11.56
N GLY A 780 -21.40 8.23 -11.49
CA GLY A 780 -21.16 7.26 -10.42
C GLY A 780 -21.84 7.61 -9.09
N ASN A 781 -22.60 8.71 -8.96
CA ASN A 781 -23.13 9.12 -7.66
C ASN A 781 -24.29 8.24 -7.19
N ILE A 782 -24.31 7.99 -5.89
CA ILE A 782 -25.37 7.30 -5.15
C ILE A 782 -26.15 8.37 -4.40
N ILE A 783 -27.33 8.73 -4.92
CA ILE A 783 -28.22 9.77 -4.38
C ILE A 783 -29.22 9.08 -3.45
N LEU A 784 -29.13 9.34 -2.15
CA LEU A 784 -30.04 8.78 -1.15
C LEU A 784 -31.18 9.74 -0.81
N ILE A 785 -32.38 9.17 -0.68
CA ILE A 785 -33.63 9.83 -0.29
C ILE A 785 -34.37 8.89 0.67
N HIS A 786 -34.88 9.38 1.79
CA HIS A 786 -35.64 8.54 2.72
C HIS A 786 -37.03 8.21 2.15
N LEU A 787 -37.46 6.95 2.31
CA LEU A 787 -38.77 6.49 1.80
C LEU A 787 -39.95 7.14 2.55
N GLY A 788 -39.69 7.57 3.78
CA GLY A 788 -40.61 8.36 4.60
C GLY A 788 -39.84 9.15 5.65
N VAL A 789 -40.44 10.24 6.10
CA VAL A 789 -39.79 11.20 7.01
C VAL A 789 -40.81 11.77 7.99
N ASP A 790 -40.32 12.36 9.08
CA ASP A 790 -41.17 12.84 10.17
C ASP A 790 -42.32 13.73 9.67
N SER A 791 -43.52 13.53 10.23
CA SER A 791 -44.72 14.30 9.90
C SER A 791 -44.56 15.82 10.06
N ARG A 792 -43.61 16.29 10.89
CA ARG A 792 -43.29 17.70 11.07
C ARG A 792 -42.65 18.33 9.84
N ARG A 793 -41.93 17.54 9.01
CA ARG A 793 -41.44 18.02 7.71
C ARG A 793 -42.61 18.13 6.73
N GLN A 794 -43.10 19.33 6.48
CA GLN A 794 -44.21 19.54 5.53
C GLN A 794 -43.75 19.52 4.07
N ASP A 795 -42.54 19.99 3.78
CA ASP A 795 -41.94 20.05 2.44
C ASP A 795 -41.16 18.76 2.15
N LYS A 796 -41.86 17.69 1.80
CA LYS A 796 -41.26 16.37 1.61
C LYS A 796 -40.36 16.32 0.36
N PHE A 797 -39.10 15.93 0.50
CA PHE A 797 -38.14 15.94 -0.62
C PHE A 797 -38.50 14.95 -1.73
N TYR A 798 -39.12 13.82 -1.38
CA TYR A 798 -39.60 12.86 -2.38
C TYR A 798 -40.65 13.46 -3.34
N ASN A 799 -41.31 14.58 -3.02
CA ASN A 799 -42.19 15.30 -3.96
C ASN A 799 -41.41 16.02 -5.07
N LYS A 800 -40.09 16.19 -4.93
CA LYS A 800 -39.18 16.74 -5.94
C LYS A 800 -38.56 15.66 -6.83
N LEU A 801 -38.87 14.38 -6.59
CA LEU A 801 -38.25 13.25 -7.29
C LEU A 801 -38.50 13.28 -8.80
N GLU A 802 -39.70 13.67 -9.24
CA GLU A 802 -40.02 13.84 -10.66
C GLU A 802 -39.12 14.90 -11.31
N THR A 803 -39.03 16.08 -10.68
CA THR A 803 -38.17 17.17 -11.16
C THR A 803 -36.70 16.77 -11.21
N LEU A 804 -36.22 16.04 -10.20
CA LEU A 804 -34.87 15.50 -10.15
C LEU A 804 -34.60 14.57 -11.34
N ILE A 805 -35.49 13.61 -11.57
CA ILE A 805 -35.37 12.64 -12.65
C ILE A 805 -35.37 13.33 -14.02
N ASP A 806 -36.31 14.24 -14.25
CA ASP A 806 -36.45 14.92 -15.54
C ASP A 806 -35.22 15.76 -15.86
N ASN A 807 -34.70 16.51 -14.88
CA ASN A 807 -33.54 17.37 -15.08
C ASN A 807 -32.26 16.57 -15.32
N LEU A 808 -32.02 15.50 -14.56
CA LEU A 808 -30.83 14.65 -14.78
C LEU A 808 -30.92 13.87 -16.10
N SER A 809 -32.12 13.39 -16.48
CA SER A 809 -32.35 12.75 -17.77
C SER A 809 -32.09 13.71 -18.94
N ALA A 810 -32.54 14.97 -18.82
CA ALA A 810 -32.25 16.01 -19.81
C ALA A 810 -30.74 16.29 -19.96
N LYS A 811 -29.97 16.13 -18.87
CA LYS A 811 -28.49 16.22 -18.85
C LYS A 811 -27.78 14.91 -19.26
N LYS A 812 -28.53 13.93 -19.75
CA LYS A 812 -28.09 12.62 -20.23
C LYS A 812 -27.51 11.71 -19.15
N TYR A 813 -27.94 11.85 -17.90
CA TYR A 813 -27.67 10.83 -16.90
C TYR A 813 -28.60 9.64 -17.10
N GLU A 814 -28.00 8.45 -17.14
CA GLU A 814 -28.70 7.19 -17.05
C GLU A 814 -28.90 6.81 -15.58
N PHE A 815 -30.14 6.49 -15.21
CA PHE A 815 -30.42 5.95 -13.89
C PHE A 815 -30.25 4.43 -13.91
N VAL A 816 -29.46 3.92 -12.97
CA VAL A 816 -29.18 2.49 -12.83
C VAL A 816 -29.39 2.03 -11.39
N ARG A 817 -29.57 0.72 -11.21
CA ARG A 817 -29.58 0.11 -9.87
C ARG A 817 -28.17 0.08 -9.29
N ILE A 818 -28.06 -0.11 -7.97
CA ILE A 818 -26.77 -0.15 -7.28
C ILE A 818 -25.90 -1.30 -7.79
N ASP A 819 -26.49 -2.45 -8.09
CA ASP A 819 -25.78 -3.59 -8.65
C ASP A 819 -25.24 -3.30 -10.05
N GLN A 820 -25.95 -2.52 -10.85
CA GLN A 820 -25.50 -2.14 -12.20
C GLN A 820 -24.45 -1.03 -12.18
N LEU A 821 -24.56 -0.10 -11.23
CA LEU A 821 -23.60 0.97 -11.02
C LEU A 821 -22.23 0.41 -10.59
N LEU A 822 -22.23 -0.69 -9.84
CA LEU A 822 -21.04 -1.25 -9.19
C LEU A 822 -20.54 -2.58 -9.80
N ALA A 823 -21.30 -3.24 -10.68
CA ALA A 823 -20.90 -4.52 -11.32
C ALA A 823 -19.89 -4.37 -12.48
N GLN A 824 -19.12 -3.27 -12.52
CA GLN A 824 -18.28 -2.95 -13.66
C GLN A 824 -16.82 -3.14 -13.35
#